data_AF-A0A5E7VSM7-F1
#
_entry.id   AF-A0A5E7VSM7-F1
#
_cell.length_a   1.000
_cell.length_b   1.000
_cell.length_c   1.000
_cell.angle_alpha   90.00
_cell.angle_beta   90.00
_cell.angle_gamma   90.00
#
_symmetry.space_group_name_H-M   'P 1'
#
loop_
_entity.id
_entity.type
_entity.pdbx_description
1 polymer ?
#
loop_
_entity_poly.entity_id
_entity_poly.type
_entity_poly.pdbx_seq_one_letter_code
_entity_poly.pdbx_strand_id
1 'polypeptide(L)'
;MWLLTEIFHEGKQPQVLEESVTSDTTDLKDDFHQGYRNRFSAIPWDVPYRPPLDHPKPKVLGTQSAVVCGPEGEEIYCDQYGRVKVQFFWDREGKHDDMTSCWMRVASSWAAETFGSINIPRVGMEVLITFLEGDPDQPLITGCLYHGANLPPYKLPDFKTLATVKSKEYKGSRANELRIDDTTSEISIALRSDHGASAINLGYLTHPRPSGGQPRGEGFELRTDRHGAVRAAAGLLITTEPRPNESKHHKDLPETAERLATASDQQDGFAVQAKELQAQEAGDQDDVAKALHAQHQGVLGSGPANLTANEFPEFTEPHLVLASPAGIALTTPRSSHIATGEHLALSSTGHTSLSIGKRLLASASRGMRLFVQSMGWRLVAASGDIDVRALKDSINLLAKLNITANADRITITAKTELVIQGGGSATTYNAGGITHATSGPYTAHAANFAYTGAKSLAGVFPEPPKPGKGNLELFNQYAGRQGIKEGDYEVIDALGKSIKGKLDGKGFASVAGAAPGPARVLFGKDPADTWSDGSYIGKPEWPLNPPGPEDVPSQVQAMVAQVLPSKRWDMLEKGKDMAQTGMSAMQTAQQVKGVMQSGAAGLPKLASAAIPSASGLLGATSKAGKLPSLPAPTTSKSVVKAPSLLTGEVLS
;
A
#
# COMPACT_ATOMS: atom_id res chain seq x y z
N MET A 1 -35.59 -8.87 83.70
CA MET A 1 -36.66 -9.22 82.73
C MET A 1 -36.15 -10.43 81.94
N TRP A 2 -37.01 -11.36 81.53
CA TRP A 2 -36.62 -12.61 80.84
C TRP A 2 -37.42 -12.76 79.54
N LEU A 3 -36.79 -13.25 78.47
CA LEU A 3 -37.44 -13.59 77.21
C LEU A 3 -37.72 -15.10 77.18
N LEU A 4 -39.00 -15.50 77.09
CA LEU A 4 -39.39 -16.89 76.88
C LEU A 4 -39.09 -17.29 75.44
N THR A 5 -38.26 -18.31 75.23
CA THR A 5 -37.89 -18.83 73.90
C THR A 5 -38.75 -20.02 73.49
N GLU A 6 -39.29 -20.75 74.47
CA GLU A 6 -40.15 -21.90 74.25
C GLU A 6 -41.08 -22.07 75.46
N ILE A 7 -42.34 -22.43 75.21
CA ILE A 7 -43.30 -22.75 76.27
C ILE A 7 -44.11 -23.98 75.87
N PHE A 8 -44.10 -24.97 76.74
CA PHE A 8 -44.93 -26.16 76.65
C PHE A 8 -46.03 -26.07 77.69
N HIS A 9 -47.26 -26.26 77.24
CA HIS A 9 -48.45 -26.28 78.07
C HIS A 9 -49.00 -27.71 78.11
N GLU A 10 -49.21 -28.25 79.30
CA GLU A 10 -49.79 -29.58 79.51
C GLU A 10 -50.97 -29.45 80.48
N GLY A 11 -52.19 -29.75 80.00
CA GLY A 11 -53.41 -29.76 80.81
C GLY A 11 -54.01 -31.15 80.85
N LYS A 12 -54.35 -31.65 82.05
CA LYS A 12 -55.04 -32.92 82.24
C LYS A 12 -56.23 -32.72 83.17
N GLN A 13 -57.43 -33.06 82.69
CA GLN A 13 -58.67 -32.95 83.46
C GLN A 13 -59.45 -34.27 83.38
N PRO A 14 -59.07 -35.29 84.17
CA PRO A 14 -59.70 -36.61 84.14
C PRO A 14 -61.16 -36.65 84.62
N GLN A 15 -61.67 -35.57 85.25
CA GLN A 15 -63.03 -35.45 85.82
C GLN A 15 -64.16 -35.27 84.79
N VAL A 16 -63.87 -35.28 83.49
CA VAL A 16 -64.89 -35.06 82.45
C VAL A 16 -65.88 -36.23 82.33
N LEU A 17 -65.62 -37.39 82.98
CA LEU A 17 -66.48 -38.57 82.86
C LEU A 17 -67.06 -39.18 84.16
N GLU A 18 -66.61 -38.88 85.38
CA GLU A 18 -67.26 -39.37 86.63
C GLU A 18 -67.08 -38.41 87.84
N GLU A 19 -68.15 -38.26 88.64
CA GLU A 19 -68.20 -37.52 89.92
C GLU A 19 -67.42 -38.28 91.02
N SER A 20 -66.10 -38.19 91.05
CA SER A 20 -65.29 -38.72 92.15
C SER A 20 -63.94 -38.01 92.24
N VAL A 21 -63.66 -37.37 93.37
CA VAL A 21 -62.39 -36.69 93.66
C VAL A 21 -61.48 -37.67 94.41
N THR A 22 -60.42 -38.16 93.76
CA THR A 22 -59.31 -38.83 94.45
C THR A 22 -58.21 -37.81 94.72
N SER A 23 -57.80 -37.71 96.00
CA SER A 23 -56.81 -36.76 96.51
C SER A 23 -55.43 -36.88 95.87
N ASP A 24 -54.75 -35.73 95.81
CA ASP A 24 -53.61 -35.33 94.95
C ASP A 24 -52.21 -35.81 95.41
N THR A 25 -52.06 -36.98 96.04
CA THR A 25 -50.75 -37.43 96.55
C THR A 25 -50.47 -38.91 96.30
N THR A 26 -49.90 -39.22 95.13
CA THR A 26 -49.08 -40.42 94.95
C THR A 26 -47.63 -40.12 95.38
N ASP A 27 -46.93 -41.08 95.96
CA ASP A 27 -45.53 -40.92 96.46
C ASP A 27 -44.50 -40.62 95.35
N LEU A 28 -44.89 -40.72 94.08
CA LEU A 28 -44.09 -40.36 92.90
C LEU A 28 -44.38 -38.90 92.49
N LYS A 29 -43.53 -37.97 92.94
CA LYS A 29 -43.68 -36.52 92.71
C LYS A 29 -43.62 -36.05 91.25
N ASP A 30 -43.21 -36.90 90.30
CA ASP A 30 -43.04 -36.54 88.89
C ASP A 30 -44.23 -36.90 87.99
N ASP A 31 -45.25 -37.58 88.51
CA ASP A 31 -46.36 -38.08 87.71
C ASP A 31 -47.51 -37.06 87.66
N PHE A 32 -47.61 -36.32 86.54
CA PHE A 32 -48.64 -35.29 86.34
C PHE A 32 -49.95 -35.93 85.92
N HIS A 33 -50.89 -36.02 86.86
CA HIS A 33 -52.17 -36.71 86.68
C HIS A 33 -53.36 -35.77 86.47
N GLN A 34 -53.28 -34.55 86.99
CA GLN A 34 -54.40 -33.61 87.02
C GLN A 34 -53.92 -32.15 87.12
N GLY A 35 -54.69 -31.24 86.54
CA GLY A 35 -54.46 -29.80 86.59
C GLY A 35 -53.80 -29.27 85.32
N TYR A 36 -53.14 -28.11 85.44
CA TYR A 36 -52.40 -27.47 84.37
C TYR A 36 -50.96 -27.24 84.79
N ARG A 37 -50.01 -27.63 83.93
CA ARG A 37 -48.57 -27.47 84.11
C ARG A 37 -48.00 -26.81 82.86
N ASN A 38 -47.14 -25.81 83.06
CA ASN A 38 -46.30 -25.29 81.98
C ASN A 38 -44.82 -25.51 82.30
N ARG A 39 -44.04 -25.81 81.25
CA ARG A 39 -42.57 -25.80 81.25
C ARG A 39 -42.12 -24.80 80.22
N PHE A 40 -41.15 -23.95 80.54
CA PHE A 40 -40.65 -22.94 79.61
C PHE A 40 -39.14 -22.83 79.68
N SER A 41 -38.54 -22.45 78.55
CA SER A 41 -37.14 -22.06 78.43
C SER A 41 -37.07 -20.55 78.31
N ALA A 42 -36.18 -19.91 79.06
CA ALA A 42 -36.04 -18.45 79.07
C ALA A 42 -34.57 -18.03 79.03
N ILE A 43 -34.30 -16.91 78.37
CA ILE A 43 -32.99 -16.25 78.39
C ILE A 43 -33.09 -14.87 79.06
N PRO A 44 -32.01 -14.33 79.63
CA PRO A 44 -32.00 -12.96 80.15
C PRO A 44 -32.38 -11.95 79.04
N TRP A 45 -33.17 -10.93 79.37
CA TRP A 45 -33.67 -9.94 78.40
C TRP A 45 -32.57 -9.10 77.74
N ASP A 46 -31.45 -8.91 78.44
CA ASP A 46 -30.25 -8.22 77.96
C ASP A 46 -29.42 -9.07 76.97
N VAL A 47 -29.74 -10.36 76.81
CA VAL A 47 -29.11 -11.23 75.82
C VAL A 47 -29.98 -11.31 74.57
N PRO A 48 -29.49 -10.87 73.39
CA PRO A 48 -30.25 -10.96 72.15
C PRO A 48 -30.44 -12.41 71.71
N TYR A 49 -31.69 -12.82 71.46
CA TYR A 49 -32.00 -14.14 70.92
C TYR A 49 -31.66 -14.25 69.42
N ARG A 50 -31.14 -15.42 69.02
CA ARG A 50 -30.91 -15.82 67.63
C ARG A 50 -31.61 -17.15 67.39
N PRO A 51 -32.54 -17.25 66.43
CA PRO A 51 -33.16 -18.53 66.09
C PRO A 51 -32.13 -19.59 65.69
N PRO A 52 -32.33 -20.87 66.05
CA PRO A 52 -31.48 -21.95 65.58
C PRO A 52 -31.57 -22.11 64.05
N LEU A 53 -30.46 -22.49 63.42
CA LEU A 53 -30.37 -22.73 61.98
C LEU A 53 -30.82 -24.17 61.64
N ASP A 54 -32.11 -24.45 61.83
CA ASP A 54 -32.68 -25.80 61.64
C ASP A 54 -33.01 -26.11 60.16
N HIS A 55 -32.91 -25.11 59.28
CA HIS A 55 -33.27 -25.25 57.87
C HIS A 55 -31.99 -25.40 57.03
N PRO A 56 -31.85 -26.48 56.25
CA PRO A 56 -30.70 -26.62 55.35
C PRO A 56 -30.73 -25.51 54.30
N LYS A 57 -29.56 -24.94 53.97
CA LYS A 57 -29.46 -23.97 52.89
C LYS A 57 -29.91 -24.62 51.57
N PRO A 58 -30.78 -23.99 50.76
CA PRO A 58 -31.13 -24.47 49.44
C PRO A 58 -29.89 -24.68 48.58
N LYS A 59 -29.86 -25.77 47.80
CA LYS A 59 -28.73 -26.12 46.93
C LYS A 59 -29.20 -26.39 45.51
N VAL A 60 -28.44 -25.91 44.53
CA VAL A 60 -28.54 -26.32 43.12
C VAL A 60 -27.47 -27.37 42.85
N LEU A 61 -27.89 -28.61 42.61
CA LEU A 61 -26.97 -29.75 42.47
C LEU A 61 -26.28 -29.84 41.09
N GLY A 62 -26.60 -28.94 40.16
CA GLY A 62 -26.07 -28.98 38.81
C GLY A 62 -26.15 -27.64 38.10
N THR A 63 -25.49 -27.57 36.94
CA THR A 63 -25.53 -26.42 36.04
C THR A 63 -26.92 -26.25 35.43
N GLN A 64 -27.35 -25.01 35.28
CA GLN A 64 -28.61 -24.64 34.61
C GLN A 64 -28.29 -23.84 33.36
N SER A 65 -29.21 -23.77 32.40
CA SER A 65 -29.10 -22.81 31.28
C SER A 65 -29.99 -21.59 31.49
N ALA A 66 -29.59 -20.49 30.87
CA ALA A 66 -30.29 -19.21 30.88
C ALA A 66 -29.98 -18.44 29.60
N VAL A 67 -30.77 -17.41 29.32
CA VAL A 67 -30.56 -16.52 28.16
C VAL A 67 -29.99 -15.20 28.64
N VAL A 68 -28.97 -14.69 27.95
CA VAL A 68 -28.38 -13.38 28.26
C VAL A 68 -29.38 -12.27 27.96
N CYS A 69 -29.53 -11.33 28.88
CA CYS A 69 -30.48 -10.21 28.83
C CYS A 69 -29.76 -8.85 28.88
N GLY A 70 -30.45 -7.82 28.41
CA GLY A 70 -29.97 -6.45 28.41
C GLY A 70 -31.08 -5.46 28.01
N PRO A 71 -30.76 -4.16 27.92
CA PRO A 71 -31.71 -3.14 27.49
C PRO A 71 -32.23 -3.40 26.07
N GLU A 72 -33.42 -2.90 25.77
CA GLU A 72 -34.00 -3.01 24.44
C GLU A 72 -33.08 -2.42 23.35
N GLY A 73 -32.90 -3.17 22.26
CA GLY A 73 -32.06 -2.76 21.12
C GLY A 73 -30.55 -2.89 21.34
N GLU A 74 -30.11 -3.36 22.52
CA GLU A 74 -28.70 -3.58 22.82
C GLU A 74 -28.25 -5.01 22.52
N GLU A 75 -27.11 -5.16 21.86
CA GLU A 75 -26.57 -6.47 21.49
C GLU A 75 -25.57 -7.00 22.52
N ILE A 76 -24.85 -6.10 23.20
CA ILE A 76 -23.83 -6.44 24.20
C ILE A 76 -24.05 -5.58 25.43
N TYR A 77 -24.37 -6.20 26.57
CA TYR A 77 -24.59 -5.49 27.83
C TYR A 77 -23.74 -6.12 28.94
N CYS A 78 -22.64 -5.45 29.28
CA CYS A 78 -21.72 -5.88 30.33
C CYS A 78 -21.20 -4.71 31.18
N ASP A 79 -20.67 -5.02 32.36
CA ASP A 79 -20.00 -4.04 33.23
C ASP A 79 -18.47 -4.03 33.07
N GLN A 80 -17.79 -3.24 33.91
CA GLN A 80 -16.32 -3.09 33.90
C GLN A 80 -15.53 -4.39 34.11
N TYR A 81 -16.17 -5.47 34.57
CA TYR A 81 -15.55 -6.78 34.78
C TYR A 81 -15.94 -7.80 33.70
N GLY A 82 -16.69 -7.38 32.67
CA GLY A 82 -17.22 -8.29 31.66
C GLY A 82 -18.34 -9.19 32.17
N ARG A 83 -18.98 -8.84 33.29
CA ARG A 83 -20.16 -9.57 33.79
C ARG A 83 -21.36 -9.27 32.92
N VAL A 84 -22.27 -10.22 32.78
CA VAL A 84 -23.54 -10.06 32.04
C VAL A 84 -24.73 -10.37 32.93
N LYS A 85 -25.93 -10.01 32.47
CA LYS A 85 -27.20 -10.37 33.11
C LYS A 85 -27.92 -11.42 32.28
N VAL A 86 -28.77 -12.22 32.91
CA VAL A 86 -29.41 -13.38 32.29
C VAL A 86 -30.83 -13.56 32.83
N GLN A 87 -31.68 -14.26 32.10
CA GLN A 87 -32.94 -14.79 32.58
C GLN A 87 -32.91 -16.31 32.58
N PHE A 88 -33.20 -16.91 33.73
CA PHE A 88 -33.38 -18.35 33.85
C PHE A 88 -34.72 -18.78 33.27
N PHE A 89 -34.80 -19.98 32.71
CA PHE A 89 -36.05 -20.50 32.14
C PHE A 89 -37.17 -20.73 33.15
N TRP A 90 -36.83 -20.89 34.43
CA TRP A 90 -37.79 -21.01 35.54
C TRP A 90 -38.17 -19.66 36.15
N ASP A 91 -37.54 -18.55 35.74
CA ASP A 91 -37.88 -17.22 36.21
C ASP A 91 -39.16 -16.72 35.51
N ARG A 92 -40.25 -16.72 36.27
CA ARG A 92 -41.59 -16.32 35.82
C ARG A 92 -41.85 -14.81 35.94
N GLU A 93 -41.04 -14.10 36.73
CA GLU A 93 -41.23 -12.67 37.00
C GLU A 93 -40.29 -11.81 36.14
N GLY A 94 -39.18 -12.38 35.67
CA GLY A 94 -38.22 -11.74 34.77
C GLY A 94 -38.84 -11.25 33.46
N LYS A 95 -38.43 -10.05 33.04
CA LYS A 95 -38.97 -9.34 31.87
C LYS A 95 -38.04 -9.39 30.65
N HIS A 96 -36.98 -10.18 30.71
CA HIS A 96 -35.93 -10.31 29.70
C HIS A 96 -35.18 -9.00 29.44
N ASP A 97 -35.06 -8.16 30.47
CA ASP A 97 -34.47 -6.82 30.41
C ASP A 97 -33.20 -6.70 31.29
N ASP A 98 -32.65 -5.49 31.37
CA ASP A 98 -31.48 -5.19 32.19
C ASP A 98 -31.74 -5.22 33.70
N MET A 99 -32.98 -5.39 34.14
CA MET A 99 -33.36 -5.47 35.56
C MET A 99 -33.64 -6.91 36.02
N THR A 100 -33.53 -7.88 35.12
CA THR A 100 -33.95 -9.27 35.39
C THR A 100 -33.05 -10.02 36.38
N SER A 101 -31.73 -9.80 36.35
CA SER A 101 -30.80 -10.48 37.28
C SER A 101 -29.69 -9.60 37.84
N CYS A 102 -28.95 -10.17 38.79
CA CYS A 102 -27.65 -9.63 39.20
C CYS A 102 -26.60 -9.79 38.09
N TRP A 103 -25.46 -9.12 38.26
CA TRP A 103 -24.30 -9.28 37.38
C TRP A 103 -23.59 -10.60 37.64
N MET A 104 -23.50 -11.45 36.63
CA MET A 104 -22.86 -12.76 36.70
C MET A 104 -21.51 -12.74 35.98
N ARG A 105 -20.48 -13.30 36.63
CA ARG A 105 -19.16 -13.46 36.03
C ARG A 105 -19.21 -14.49 34.90
N VAL A 106 -18.42 -14.24 33.86
CA VAL A 106 -18.25 -15.14 32.71
C VAL A 106 -16.86 -15.77 32.81
N ALA A 107 -16.80 -17.10 32.76
CA ALA A 107 -15.56 -17.83 32.69
C ALA A 107 -14.91 -17.62 31.32
N SER A 108 -13.68 -17.09 31.33
CA SER A 108 -12.80 -17.05 30.16
C SER A 108 -11.94 -18.31 30.11
N SER A 109 -11.48 -18.72 28.92
CA SER A 109 -10.53 -19.83 28.79
C SER A 109 -9.13 -19.49 29.32
N TRP A 110 -8.75 -18.21 29.31
CA TRP A 110 -7.53 -17.67 29.90
C TRP A 110 -7.76 -16.24 30.40
N ALA A 111 -7.41 -15.96 31.66
CA ALA A 111 -7.57 -14.63 32.26
C ALA A 111 -6.42 -14.34 33.23
N ALA A 112 -5.83 -13.15 33.11
CA ALA A 112 -4.79 -12.62 33.99
C ALA A 112 -4.87 -11.08 34.06
N GLU A 113 -3.96 -10.46 34.81
CA GLU A 113 -3.85 -9.00 34.87
C GLU A 113 -3.46 -8.43 33.50
N THR A 114 -4.36 -7.70 32.85
CA THR A 114 -4.19 -7.01 31.54
C THR A 114 -3.98 -7.88 30.29
N PHE A 115 -4.00 -9.21 30.39
CA PHE A 115 -3.96 -10.10 29.23
C PHE A 115 -4.84 -11.36 29.41
N GLY A 116 -5.25 -11.96 28.30
CA GLY A 116 -6.09 -13.16 28.29
C GLY A 116 -7.05 -13.19 27.11
N SER A 117 -8.05 -14.07 27.21
CA SER A 117 -9.15 -14.23 26.24
C SER A 117 -10.44 -13.62 26.79
N ILE A 118 -11.16 -12.87 25.97
CA ILE A 118 -12.46 -12.31 26.36
C ILE A 118 -13.45 -12.43 25.20
N ASN A 119 -14.55 -13.12 25.48
CA ASN A 119 -15.67 -13.28 24.56
C ASN A 119 -16.95 -13.05 25.38
N ILE A 120 -17.46 -11.82 25.34
CA ILE A 120 -18.66 -11.45 26.10
C ILE A 120 -19.90 -12.07 25.43
N PRO A 121 -20.68 -12.89 26.14
CA PRO A 121 -21.97 -13.39 25.65
C PRO A 121 -22.88 -12.22 25.29
N ARG A 122 -23.53 -12.31 24.12
CA ARG A 122 -24.44 -11.29 23.59
C ARG A 122 -25.86 -11.54 24.05
N VAL A 123 -26.68 -10.49 24.10
CA VAL A 123 -28.12 -10.61 24.42
C VAL A 123 -28.77 -11.61 23.47
N GLY A 124 -29.54 -12.55 24.02
CA GLY A 124 -30.17 -13.66 23.29
C GLY A 124 -29.32 -14.92 23.15
N MET A 125 -28.04 -14.92 23.56
CA MET A 125 -27.23 -16.15 23.63
C MET A 125 -27.65 -17.00 24.83
N GLU A 126 -27.74 -18.31 24.64
CA GLU A 126 -27.93 -19.27 25.73
C GLU A 126 -26.58 -19.58 26.39
N VAL A 127 -26.55 -19.48 27.71
CA VAL A 127 -25.36 -19.68 28.55
C VAL A 127 -25.59 -20.76 29.60
N LEU A 128 -24.52 -21.45 29.96
CA LEU A 128 -24.47 -22.39 31.08
C LEU A 128 -24.07 -21.66 32.36
N ILE A 129 -24.82 -21.86 33.43
CA ILE A 129 -24.63 -21.25 34.74
C ILE A 129 -24.40 -22.33 35.78
N THR A 130 -23.21 -22.30 36.37
CA THR A 130 -22.82 -23.12 37.52
C THR A 130 -22.94 -22.27 38.79
N PHE A 131 -23.28 -22.92 39.91
CA PHE A 131 -23.42 -22.29 41.21
C PHE A 131 -22.25 -22.71 42.09
N LEU A 132 -21.44 -21.75 42.58
CA LEU A 132 -20.26 -22.04 43.40
C LEU A 132 -20.70 -22.73 44.70
N GLU A 133 -20.08 -23.87 45.03
CA GLU A 133 -20.48 -24.73 46.16
C GLU A 133 -21.96 -25.20 46.14
N GLY A 134 -22.62 -25.12 44.97
CA GLY A 134 -24.05 -25.40 44.81
C GLY A 134 -24.96 -24.32 45.41
N ASP A 135 -24.43 -23.14 45.73
CA ASP A 135 -25.15 -22.03 46.33
C ASP A 135 -25.93 -21.22 45.26
N PRO A 136 -27.28 -21.20 45.29
CA PRO A 136 -28.09 -20.42 44.35
C PRO A 136 -27.71 -18.93 44.28
N ASP A 137 -27.15 -18.37 45.36
CA ASP A 137 -26.76 -16.97 45.46
C ASP A 137 -25.43 -16.65 44.77
N GLN A 138 -24.68 -17.68 44.32
CA GLN A 138 -23.33 -17.52 43.74
C GLN A 138 -23.24 -18.08 42.30
N PRO A 139 -23.99 -17.52 41.35
CA PRO A 139 -23.95 -17.95 39.95
C PRO A 139 -22.66 -17.51 39.23
N LEU A 140 -22.19 -18.38 38.34
CA LEU A 140 -21.05 -18.18 37.44
C LEU A 140 -21.38 -18.77 36.07
N ILE A 141 -21.25 -17.96 35.02
CA ILE A 141 -21.41 -18.44 33.64
C ILE A 141 -20.15 -19.21 33.24
N THR A 142 -20.30 -20.45 32.78
CA THR A 142 -19.19 -21.36 32.47
C THR A 142 -19.09 -21.72 30.98
N GLY A 143 -20.09 -21.39 30.17
CA GLY A 143 -20.06 -21.65 28.73
C GLY A 143 -21.26 -21.06 27.97
N CYS A 144 -21.21 -21.13 26.65
CA CYS A 144 -22.31 -20.77 25.75
C CYS A 144 -22.74 -21.99 24.93
N LEU A 145 -24.02 -22.07 24.56
CA LEU A 145 -24.58 -23.20 23.83
C LEU A 145 -25.12 -22.78 22.47
N TYR A 146 -24.97 -23.68 21.49
CA TYR A 146 -25.73 -23.63 20.24
C TYR A 146 -27.03 -24.43 20.38
N HIS A 147 -28.09 -23.99 19.73
CA HIS A 147 -29.41 -24.64 19.72
C HIS A 147 -30.17 -24.30 18.44
N GLY A 148 -31.44 -24.69 18.33
CA GLY A 148 -32.23 -24.53 17.10
C GLY A 148 -32.41 -23.09 16.59
N ALA A 149 -32.29 -22.08 17.46
CA ALA A 149 -32.34 -20.67 17.06
C ALA A 149 -30.94 -20.03 16.95
N ASN A 150 -29.98 -20.45 17.79
CA ASN A 150 -28.59 -20.05 17.71
C ASN A 150 -27.77 -21.20 17.09
N LEU A 151 -27.72 -21.26 15.76
CA LEU A 151 -27.01 -22.31 15.03
C LEU A 151 -25.48 -22.11 15.01
N PRO A 152 -24.70 -23.19 14.90
CA PRO A 152 -23.26 -23.09 14.64
C PRO A 152 -22.95 -22.29 13.35
N PRO A 153 -21.75 -21.67 13.23
CA PRO A 153 -21.38 -20.84 12.08
C PRO A 153 -21.37 -21.56 10.73
N TYR A 154 -21.22 -22.89 10.74
CA TYR A 154 -21.25 -23.75 9.56
C TYR A 154 -22.32 -24.82 9.73
N LYS A 155 -22.90 -25.25 8.60
CA LYS A 155 -23.92 -26.29 8.58
C LYS A 155 -23.34 -27.63 9.03
N LEU A 156 -23.76 -28.11 10.20
CA LEU A 156 -23.44 -29.44 10.70
C LEU A 156 -24.57 -30.43 10.37
N PRO A 157 -24.26 -31.71 10.10
CA PRO A 157 -22.95 -32.37 10.17
C PRO A 157 -22.07 -32.22 8.91
N ASP A 158 -22.52 -31.51 7.87
CA ASP A 158 -21.86 -31.41 6.57
C ASP A 158 -20.40 -30.88 6.68
N PHE A 159 -20.15 -29.90 7.54
CA PHE A 159 -18.82 -29.29 7.75
C PHE A 159 -18.15 -29.68 9.07
N LYS A 160 -18.29 -30.94 9.49
CA LYS A 160 -17.70 -31.45 10.75
C LYS A 160 -16.17 -31.40 10.83
N THR A 161 -15.47 -31.23 9.71
CA THR A 161 -14.00 -31.11 9.63
C THR A 161 -13.51 -29.66 9.77
N LEU A 162 -14.42 -28.69 9.90
CA LEU A 162 -14.06 -27.28 10.11
C LEU A 162 -14.05 -26.93 11.60
N ALA A 163 -12.95 -26.33 12.04
CA ALA A 163 -12.88 -25.61 13.31
C ALA A 163 -12.80 -24.11 13.03
N THR A 164 -13.52 -23.29 13.81
CA THR A 164 -13.56 -21.85 13.58
C THR A 164 -13.70 -21.04 14.86
N VAL A 165 -13.05 -19.87 14.87
CA VAL A 165 -13.36 -18.77 15.77
C VAL A 165 -13.89 -17.63 14.90
N LYS A 166 -15.22 -17.49 14.88
CA LYS A 166 -15.91 -16.49 14.07
C LYS A 166 -16.62 -15.46 14.94
N SER A 167 -16.29 -14.19 14.72
CA SER A 167 -16.95 -13.06 15.35
C SER A 167 -18.05 -12.49 14.45
N LYS A 168 -18.88 -11.62 15.02
CA LYS A 168 -19.87 -10.82 14.31
C LYS A 168 -19.64 -9.35 14.62
N GLU A 169 -19.73 -8.50 13.62
CA GLU A 169 -19.73 -7.05 13.76
C GLU A 169 -20.82 -6.59 14.72
N TYR A 170 -20.49 -5.65 15.60
CA TYR A 170 -21.46 -5.06 16.54
C TYR A 170 -22.50 -4.24 15.78
N LYS A 171 -23.78 -4.54 15.99
CA LYS A 171 -24.91 -3.91 15.28
C LYS A 171 -24.79 -3.99 13.75
N GLY A 172 -24.05 -4.98 13.24
CA GLY A 172 -23.81 -5.21 11.82
C GLY A 172 -23.87 -6.70 11.45
N SER A 173 -23.45 -7.02 10.23
CA SER A 173 -23.53 -8.39 9.68
C SER A 173 -22.20 -8.97 9.22
N ARG A 174 -21.11 -8.19 9.26
CA ARG A 174 -19.77 -8.64 8.87
C ARG A 174 -19.13 -9.50 9.93
N ALA A 175 -18.09 -10.24 9.58
CA ALA A 175 -17.37 -11.12 10.48
C ALA A 175 -15.84 -10.97 10.35
N ASN A 176 -15.14 -11.30 11.43
CA ASN A 176 -13.74 -11.73 11.39
C ASN A 176 -13.69 -13.20 11.78
N GLU A 177 -12.83 -13.96 11.12
CA GLU A 177 -12.79 -15.41 11.25
C GLU A 177 -11.36 -15.96 11.19
N LEU A 178 -11.01 -16.81 12.16
CA LEU A 178 -9.94 -17.80 12.03
C LEU A 178 -10.60 -19.15 11.73
N ARG A 179 -10.29 -19.75 10.59
CA ARG A 179 -10.84 -21.04 10.14
C ARG A 179 -9.72 -22.04 9.91
N ILE A 180 -9.87 -23.24 10.44
CA ILE A 180 -9.02 -24.41 10.20
C ILE A 180 -9.89 -25.47 9.51
N ASP A 181 -9.44 -25.95 8.36
CA ASP A 181 -10.12 -26.97 7.56
C ASP A 181 -9.24 -28.23 7.55
N ASP A 182 -9.68 -29.29 8.24
CA ASP A 182 -8.98 -30.58 8.34
C ASP A 182 -9.51 -31.61 7.32
N THR A 183 -10.14 -31.15 6.24
CA THR A 183 -10.59 -32.02 5.16
C THR A 183 -9.39 -32.77 4.56
N THR A 184 -9.49 -34.10 4.47
CA THR A 184 -8.41 -34.96 3.99
C THR A 184 -7.91 -34.51 2.62
N SER A 185 -6.59 -34.35 2.51
CA SER A 185 -5.91 -33.85 1.29
C SER A 185 -6.26 -32.42 0.87
N GLU A 186 -7.02 -31.69 1.69
CA GLU A 186 -7.46 -30.31 1.43
C GLU A 186 -7.23 -29.41 2.65
N ILE A 187 -6.20 -29.69 3.45
CA ILE A 187 -5.94 -28.97 4.69
C ILE A 187 -5.67 -27.49 4.43
N SER A 188 -6.31 -26.60 5.20
CA SER A 188 -6.10 -25.17 5.05
C SER A 188 -6.35 -24.37 6.32
N ILE A 189 -5.69 -23.22 6.41
CA ILE A 189 -5.93 -22.23 7.46
C ILE A 189 -6.26 -20.89 6.79
N ALA A 190 -7.26 -20.18 7.30
CA ALA A 190 -7.60 -18.85 6.83
C ALA A 190 -7.83 -17.90 8.01
N LEU A 191 -7.16 -16.75 8.00
CA LEU A 191 -7.48 -15.61 8.85
C LEU A 191 -8.07 -14.51 7.98
N ARG A 192 -9.31 -14.13 8.26
CA ARG A 192 -10.16 -13.35 7.35
C ARG A 192 -10.92 -12.26 8.08
N SER A 193 -11.13 -11.15 7.37
CA SER A 193 -12.09 -10.12 7.72
C SER A 193 -12.96 -9.84 6.52
N ASP A 194 -14.28 -9.75 6.69
CA ASP A 194 -15.18 -9.30 5.60
C ASP A 194 -14.88 -7.86 5.17
N HIS A 195 -14.15 -7.09 5.97
CA HIS A 195 -13.74 -5.73 5.61
C HIS A 195 -12.70 -5.74 4.47
N GLY A 196 -13.13 -5.29 3.29
CA GLY A 196 -12.34 -5.43 2.05
C GLY A 196 -12.07 -6.89 1.69
N ALA A 197 -12.85 -7.81 2.28
CA ALA A 197 -12.64 -9.25 2.37
C ALA A 197 -11.14 -9.62 2.51
N SER A 198 -10.43 -8.88 3.35
CA SER A 198 -8.98 -9.00 3.55
C SER A 198 -8.66 -10.34 4.20
N ALA A 199 -7.67 -11.06 3.68
CA ALA A 199 -7.39 -12.41 4.14
C ALA A 199 -5.93 -12.82 3.92
N ILE A 200 -5.44 -13.65 4.84
CA ILE A 200 -4.33 -14.58 4.62
C ILE A 200 -4.89 -16.00 4.58
N ASN A 201 -4.61 -16.71 3.49
CA ASN A 201 -5.05 -18.09 3.30
C ASN A 201 -3.83 -18.97 3.05
N LEU A 202 -3.74 -20.11 3.71
CA LEU A 202 -2.60 -21.03 3.70
C LEU A 202 -3.07 -22.46 3.40
N GLY A 203 -2.28 -23.21 2.65
CA GLY A 203 -2.55 -24.61 2.30
C GLY A 203 -3.42 -24.74 1.05
N TYR A 204 -4.43 -25.60 1.11
CA TYR A 204 -5.35 -25.85 0.01
C TYR A 204 -6.43 -24.75 -0.07
N LEU A 205 -6.30 -23.86 -1.06
CA LEU A 205 -7.15 -22.69 -1.14
C LEU A 205 -8.49 -23.05 -1.77
N THR A 206 -9.58 -22.81 -1.05
CA THR A 206 -10.96 -22.96 -1.54
C THR A 206 -11.73 -21.66 -1.44
N HIS A 207 -12.78 -21.54 -2.26
CA HIS A 207 -13.83 -20.57 -1.99
C HIS A 207 -14.43 -20.84 -0.60
N PRO A 208 -14.97 -19.81 0.10
CA PRO A 208 -15.71 -20.04 1.34
C PRO A 208 -16.66 -21.22 1.19
N ARG A 209 -16.70 -22.14 2.16
CA ARG A 209 -17.47 -23.39 2.09
C ARG A 209 -18.77 -23.32 2.93
N PRO A 210 -19.80 -22.51 2.60
CA PRO A 210 -21.10 -22.69 3.23
C PRO A 210 -21.84 -23.93 2.67
N SER A 211 -21.42 -24.46 1.51
CA SER A 211 -22.07 -25.60 0.82
C SER A 211 -21.10 -26.47 -0.03
N GLY A 212 -19.79 -26.48 0.30
CA GLY A 212 -18.74 -27.13 -0.49
C GLY A 212 -18.05 -26.15 -1.43
N GLY A 213 -16.85 -25.69 -1.06
CA GLY A 213 -16.13 -24.66 -1.81
C GLY A 213 -15.26 -25.27 -2.93
N GLN A 214 -15.24 -24.59 -4.08
CA GLN A 214 -14.41 -24.98 -5.22
C GLN A 214 -12.94 -24.60 -4.99
N PRO A 215 -11.98 -25.43 -5.45
CA PRO A 215 -10.56 -25.10 -5.38
C PRO A 215 -10.23 -23.84 -6.15
N ARG A 216 -9.25 -23.08 -5.65
CA ARG A 216 -8.77 -21.82 -6.25
C ARG A 216 -7.24 -21.70 -6.31
N GLY A 217 -6.51 -22.64 -5.71
CA GLY A 217 -5.04 -22.66 -5.71
C GLY A 217 -4.47 -23.42 -4.52
N GLU A 218 -3.15 -23.46 -4.43
CA GLU A 218 -2.40 -24.06 -3.33
C GLU A 218 -1.23 -23.14 -2.94
N GLY A 219 -0.82 -23.17 -1.67
CA GLY A 219 0.29 -22.38 -1.15
C GLY A 219 -0.19 -21.30 -0.18
N PHE A 220 0.15 -20.04 -0.42
CA PHE A 220 -0.34 -18.91 0.36
C PHE A 220 -0.95 -17.83 -0.53
N GLU A 221 -1.97 -17.14 -0.02
CA GLU A 221 -2.53 -15.95 -0.63
C GLU A 221 -2.71 -14.88 0.44
N LEU A 222 -2.10 -13.72 0.22
CA LEU A 222 -2.44 -12.48 0.89
C LEU A 222 -3.28 -11.61 -0.05
N ARG A 223 -4.54 -11.36 0.30
CA ARG A 223 -5.47 -10.56 -0.52
C ARG A 223 -6.17 -9.47 0.27
N THR A 224 -6.51 -8.39 -0.43
CA THR A 224 -7.44 -7.36 0.03
C THR A 224 -7.97 -6.58 -1.17
N ASP A 225 -9.21 -6.12 -1.11
CA ASP A 225 -9.78 -5.18 -2.09
C ASP A 225 -9.45 -3.71 -1.71
N ARG A 226 -8.62 -3.51 -0.68
CA ARG A 226 -8.16 -2.22 -0.16
C ARG A 226 -6.65 -2.07 -0.37
N HIS A 227 -6.01 -1.15 0.37
CA HIS A 227 -4.57 -0.96 0.30
C HIS A 227 -3.83 -2.12 0.98
N GLY A 228 -2.80 -2.65 0.30
CA GLY A 228 -1.83 -3.57 0.87
C GLY A 228 -0.47 -2.87 1.04
N ALA A 229 0.21 -3.16 2.14
CA ALA A 229 1.58 -2.71 2.37
C ALA A 229 2.41 -3.84 2.99
N VAL A 230 3.57 -4.12 2.42
CA VAL A 230 4.59 -5.01 2.99
C VAL A 230 5.79 -4.13 3.33
N ARG A 231 6.17 -4.11 4.60
CA ARG A 231 7.28 -3.28 5.10
C ARG A 231 8.19 -4.15 5.95
N ALA A 232 9.48 -4.13 5.63
CA ALA A 232 10.52 -4.80 6.40
C ALA A 232 11.72 -3.87 6.53
N ALA A 233 11.91 -3.32 7.73
CA ALA A 233 12.89 -2.26 7.98
C ALA A 233 14.36 -2.73 7.90
N ALA A 234 14.59 -4.05 7.95
CA ALA A 234 15.90 -4.68 7.84
C ALA A 234 16.17 -5.27 6.43
N GLY A 235 15.26 -5.08 5.47
CA GLY A 235 15.35 -5.66 4.12
C GLY A 235 14.21 -6.64 3.81
N LEU A 236 13.99 -6.90 2.52
CA LEU A 236 12.91 -7.74 2.02
C LEU A 236 13.40 -8.63 0.87
N LEU A 237 13.31 -9.95 1.05
CA LEU A 237 13.53 -10.95 0.01
C LEU A 237 12.19 -11.44 -0.52
N ILE A 238 11.95 -11.29 -1.83
CA ILE A 238 10.82 -11.91 -2.53
C ILE A 238 11.40 -12.86 -3.57
N THR A 239 11.24 -14.16 -3.32
CA THR A 239 11.91 -15.20 -4.11
C THR A 239 10.99 -16.35 -4.47
N THR A 240 11.28 -16.98 -5.61
CA THR A 240 10.72 -18.28 -6.03
C THR A 240 11.76 -19.40 -5.96
N GLU A 241 12.93 -19.11 -5.38
CA GLU A 241 13.94 -20.13 -5.07
C GLU A 241 13.44 -21.06 -3.97
N PRO A 242 13.49 -22.39 -4.17
CA PRO A 242 12.85 -23.33 -3.26
C PRO A 242 13.68 -23.53 -1.99
N ARG A 243 13.00 -23.55 -0.83
CA ARG A 243 13.50 -24.09 0.44
C ARG A 243 12.49 -25.11 0.98
N PRO A 244 12.43 -26.33 0.42
CA PRO A 244 11.42 -27.31 0.78
C PRO A 244 11.46 -27.59 2.28
N ASN A 245 10.28 -27.61 2.91
CA ASN A 245 10.11 -27.90 4.34
C ASN A 245 11.07 -27.10 5.22
N GLU A 246 11.26 -25.82 4.91
CA GLU A 246 12.11 -24.90 5.70
C GLU A 246 13.54 -25.42 5.88
N SER A 247 14.07 -26.15 4.88
CA SER A 247 15.39 -26.79 4.93
C SER A 247 16.59 -25.84 5.08
N LYS A 248 16.36 -24.53 4.96
CA LYS A 248 17.34 -23.45 5.19
C LYS A 248 16.66 -22.29 5.91
N HIS A 249 17.46 -21.38 6.46
CA HIS A 249 16.95 -20.16 7.08
C HIS A 249 16.28 -19.23 6.05
N HIS A 250 15.38 -18.37 6.52
CA HIS A 250 14.49 -17.57 5.67
C HIS A 250 15.18 -16.50 4.77
N LYS A 251 16.47 -16.21 4.98
CA LYS A 251 17.27 -15.26 4.18
C LYS A 251 18.26 -15.95 3.23
N ASP A 252 18.33 -17.28 3.24
CA ASP A 252 19.28 -18.06 2.44
C ASP A 252 19.07 -17.78 0.94
N LEU A 253 20.07 -17.19 0.28
CA LEU A 253 19.99 -16.72 -1.11
C LEU A 253 21.25 -16.95 -1.98
N PRO A 254 22.06 -18.02 -1.79
CA PRO A 254 23.35 -18.19 -2.47
C PRO A 254 23.27 -18.10 -4.00
N GLU A 255 22.22 -18.65 -4.62
CA GLU A 255 22.03 -18.60 -6.08
C GLU A 255 21.82 -17.15 -6.56
N THR A 256 21.16 -16.32 -5.76
CA THR A 256 20.94 -14.91 -6.06
C THR A 256 22.21 -14.10 -5.85
N ALA A 257 22.95 -14.38 -4.78
CA ALA A 257 24.25 -13.75 -4.54
C ALA A 257 25.22 -14.01 -5.70
N GLU A 258 25.34 -15.26 -6.17
CA GLU A 258 26.22 -15.62 -7.29
C GLU A 258 25.83 -14.91 -8.61
N ARG A 259 24.52 -14.80 -8.90
CA ARG A 259 24.04 -14.04 -10.07
C ARG A 259 24.36 -12.55 -9.98
N LEU A 260 24.22 -11.96 -8.78
CA LEU A 260 24.59 -10.55 -8.56
C LEU A 260 26.10 -10.33 -8.65
N ALA A 261 26.91 -11.26 -8.13
CA ALA A 261 28.37 -11.23 -8.27
C ALA A 261 28.78 -11.26 -9.75
N THR A 262 28.24 -12.23 -10.52
CA THR A 262 28.51 -12.33 -11.97
C THR A 262 28.13 -11.06 -12.72
N ALA A 263 26.99 -10.46 -12.38
CA ALA A 263 26.55 -9.21 -12.99
C ALA A 263 27.45 -8.01 -12.62
N SER A 264 27.98 -7.98 -11.39
CA SER A 264 28.95 -6.99 -10.93
C SER A 264 30.29 -7.13 -11.66
N ASP A 265 30.81 -8.34 -11.75
CA ASP A 265 32.09 -8.62 -12.42
C ASP A 265 32.03 -8.30 -13.92
N GLN A 266 30.88 -8.56 -14.57
CA GLN A 266 30.65 -8.18 -15.96
C GLN A 266 30.71 -6.66 -16.16
N GLN A 267 30.15 -5.88 -15.24
CA GLN A 267 30.17 -4.41 -15.31
C GLN A 267 31.60 -3.88 -15.14
N ASP A 268 32.35 -4.42 -14.19
CA ASP A 268 33.75 -4.04 -13.98
C ASP A 268 34.64 -4.39 -15.18
N GLY A 269 34.51 -5.61 -15.71
CA GLY A 269 35.27 -6.06 -16.88
C GLY A 269 35.05 -5.20 -18.13
N PHE A 270 33.81 -4.78 -18.40
CA PHE A 270 33.53 -3.85 -19.51
C PHE A 270 33.99 -2.42 -19.22
N ALA A 271 33.93 -1.95 -17.98
CA ALA A 271 34.43 -0.64 -17.59
C ALA A 271 35.95 -0.53 -17.82
N VAL A 272 36.72 -1.57 -17.48
CA VAL A 272 38.17 -1.62 -17.73
C VAL A 272 38.47 -1.52 -19.23
N GLN A 273 37.84 -2.36 -20.05
CA GLN A 273 38.08 -2.37 -21.49
C GLN A 273 37.64 -1.08 -22.19
N ALA A 274 36.50 -0.50 -21.77
CA ALA A 274 36.02 0.76 -22.31
C ALA A 274 36.99 1.92 -22.00
N LYS A 275 37.64 1.91 -20.84
CA LYS A 275 38.69 2.88 -20.48
C LYS A 275 39.98 2.67 -21.30
N GLU A 276 40.44 1.44 -21.43
CA GLU A 276 41.64 1.11 -22.24
C GLU A 276 41.50 1.58 -23.70
N LEU A 277 40.29 1.44 -24.25
CA LEU A 277 39.96 1.87 -25.62
C LEU A 277 39.47 3.33 -25.70
N GLN A 278 39.60 4.09 -24.62
CA GLN A 278 39.23 5.52 -24.53
C GLN A 278 37.77 5.81 -24.90
N ALA A 279 36.89 4.81 -24.81
CA ALA A 279 35.45 4.95 -25.01
C ALA A 279 34.76 5.51 -23.75
N GLN A 280 35.37 5.31 -22.58
CA GLN A 280 34.94 5.83 -21.29
C GLN A 280 36.14 6.38 -20.50
N GLU A 281 35.85 7.20 -19.50
CA GLU A 281 36.83 7.81 -18.61
C GLU A 281 36.69 7.24 -17.19
N ALA A 282 37.63 7.58 -16.30
CA ALA A 282 37.47 7.25 -14.88
C ALA A 282 36.29 8.02 -14.27
N GLY A 283 35.46 7.32 -13.50
CA GLY A 283 34.23 7.86 -12.91
C GLY A 283 32.98 7.66 -13.77
N ASP A 284 33.06 6.85 -14.82
CA ASP A 284 31.91 6.44 -15.63
C ASP A 284 31.37 5.08 -15.13
N GLN A 285 31.53 4.01 -15.90
CA GLN A 285 31.01 2.69 -15.55
C GLN A 285 31.77 2.03 -14.40
N ASP A 286 33.00 2.46 -14.11
CA ASP A 286 33.79 1.91 -13.00
C ASP A 286 33.26 2.35 -11.63
N ASP A 287 32.72 3.55 -11.50
CA ASP A 287 32.03 3.96 -10.26
C ASP A 287 30.69 3.22 -10.10
N VAL A 288 29.98 2.95 -11.19
CA VAL A 288 28.80 2.07 -11.18
C VAL A 288 29.17 0.66 -10.71
N ALA A 289 30.24 0.07 -11.25
CA ALA A 289 30.70 -1.26 -10.87
C ALA A 289 31.08 -1.34 -9.37
N LYS A 290 31.77 -0.34 -8.84
CA LYS A 290 32.09 -0.25 -7.40
C LYS A 290 30.82 -0.20 -6.54
N ALA A 291 29.84 0.61 -6.91
CA ALA A 291 28.58 0.72 -6.18
C ALA A 291 27.78 -0.59 -6.20
N LEU A 292 27.75 -1.29 -7.35
CA LEU A 292 27.11 -2.61 -7.46
C LEU A 292 27.83 -3.67 -6.61
N HIS A 293 29.17 -3.64 -6.55
CA HIS A 293 29.93 -4.54 -5.69
C HIS A 293 29.59 -4.31 -4.22
N ALA A 294 29.55 -3.05 -3.76
CA ALA A 294 29.16 -2.70 -2.40
C ALA A 294 27.72 -3.16 -2.08
N GLN A 295 26.77 -2.94 -2.99
CA GLN A 295 25.40 -3.43 -2.84
C GLN A 295 25.34 -4.96 -2.75
N HIS A 296 26.07 -5.68 -3.61
CA HIS A 296 26.14 -7.13 -3.55
C HIS A 296 26.69 -7.62 -2.20
N GLN A 297 27.75 -7.00 -1.68
CA GLN A 297 28.28 -7.31 -0.36
C GLN A 297 27.26 -7.01 0.75
N GLY A 298 26.45 -5.96 0.63
CA GLY A 298 25.39 -5.67 1.60
C GLY A 298 24.25 -6.69 1.57
N VAL A 299 23.93 -7.25 0.40
CA VAL A 299 22.95 -8.34 0.25
C VAL A 299 23.48 -9.65 0.84
N LEU A 300 24.72 -10.02 0.52
CA LEU A 300 25.34 -11.26 0.99
C LEU A 300 25.71 -11.19 2.49
N GLY A 301 26.16 -10.02 2.93
CA GLY A 301 26.74 -9.79 4.24
C GLY A 301 28.09 -10.46 4.45
N SER A 302 28.58 -10.41 5.68
CA SER A 302 29.90 -10.94 6.07
C SER A 302 29.85 -11.71 7.37
N GLY A 303 30.69 -12.75 7.48
CA GLY A 303 30.85 -13.55 8.69
C GLY A 303 29.99 -14.82 8.73
N PRO A 304 30.28 -15.76 9.63
CA PRO A 304 29.48 -16.96 9.79
C PRO A 304 28.12 -16.65 10.42
N ALA A 305 27.11 -17.43 10.08
CA ALA A 305 25.83 -17.39 10.79
C ALA A 305 26.01 -17.78 12.26
N ASN A 306 25.33 -17.06 13.16
CA ASN A 306 25.27 -17.38 14.58
C ASN A 306 23.91 -18.03 14.88
N LEU A 307 23.87 -19.36 14.78
CA LEU A 307 22.64 -20.13 14.93
C LEU A 307 22.04 -20.01 16.34
N THR A 308 22.87 -19.83 17.37
CA THR A 308 22.41 -19.69 18.76
C THR A 308 21.72 -18.34 18.99
N ALA A 309 22.18 -17.28 18.32
CA ALA A 309 21.58 -15.95 18.42
C ALA A 309 20.51 -15.68 17.33
N ASN A 310 20.26 -16.64 16.43
CA ASN A 310 19.39 -16.48 15.27
C ASN A 310 19.83 -15.32 14.33
N GLU A 311 21.14 -15.16 14.14
CA GLU A 311 21.72 -14.12 13.29
C GLU A 311 22.31 -14.74 12.02
N PHE A 312 21.98 -14.16 10.87
CA PHE A 312 22.46 -14.60 9.56
C PHE A 312 23.04 -13.39 8.81
N PRO A 313 24.13 -13.57 8.05
CA PRO A 313 24.93 -12.47 7.51
C PRO A 313 24.16 -11.58 6.52
N GLU A 314 23.21 -12.11 5.76
CA GLU A 314 22.55 -11.42 4.65
C GLU A 314 21.79 -10.16 5.08
N PHE A 315 21.69 -9.19 4.18
CA PHE A 315 21.01 -7.90 4.39
C PHE A 315 21.62 -7.07 5.53
N THR A 316 22.85 -6.59 5.36
CA THR A 316 23.47 -5.61 6.28
C THR A 316 22.83 -4.22 6.15
N GLU A 317 22.13 -3.97 5.03
CA GLU A 317 21.33 -2.80 4.74
C GLU A 317 19.92 -3.23 4.28
N PRO A 318 18.90 -2.35 4.33
CA PRO A 318 17.52 -2.69 4.01
C PRO A 318 17.26 -2.82 2.50
N HIS A 319 17.92 -3.78 1.84
CA HIS A 319 17.75 -4.07 0.43
C HIS A 319 16.39 -4.76 0.15
N LEU A 320 15.78 -4.43 -0.99
CA LEU A 320 14.70 -5.22 -1.59
C LEU A 320 15.30 -6.07 -2.72
N VAL A 321 15.25 -7.39 -2.56
CA VAL A 321 15.76 -8.36 -3.54
C VAL A 321 14.60 -9.14 -4.13
N LEU A 322 14.48 -9.10 -5.46
CA LEU A 322 13.54 -9.92 -6.23
C LEU A 322 14.32 -11.02 -6.97
N ALA A 323 14.00 -12.28 -6.72
CA ALA A 323 14.74 -13.41 -7.27
C ALA A 323 13.82 -14.50 -7.86
N SER A 324 14.23 -15.06 -8.99
CA SER A 324 13.58 -16.22 -9.58
C SER A 324 14.56 -17.03 -10.41
N PRO A 325 14.55 -18.37 -10.32
CA PRO A 325 15.35 -19.22 -11.18
C PRO A 325 14.81 -19.26 -12.63
N ALA A 326 13.54 -18.91 -12.85
CA ALA A 326 12.88 -19.00 -14.16
C ALA A 326 12.80 -17.65 -14.90
N GLY A 327 12.65 -16.55 -14.18
CA GLY A 327 12.58 -15.20 -14.76
C GLY A 327 11.65 -14.28 -13.98
N ILE A 328 11.73 -12.98 -14.29
CA ILE A 328 10.92 -11.93 -13.66
C ILE A 328 10.19 -11.15 -14.75
N ALA A 329 8.87 -11.00 -14.60
CA ALA A 329 8.04 -10.23 -15.53
C ALA A 329 7.50 -8.97 -14.84
N LEU A 330 7.67 -7.81 -15.48
CA LEU A 330 7.13 -6.52 -15.05
C LEU A 330 6.22 -5.96 -16.15
N THR A 331 4.93 -5.76 -15.86
CA THR A 331 3.95 -5.35 -16.85
C THR A 331 2.91 -4.38 -16.28
N THR A 332 2.46 -3.44 -17.11
CA THR A 332 1.36 -2.52 -16.82
C THR A 332 0.80 -1.99 -18.15
N PRO A 333 -0.52 -1.77 -18.27
CA PRO A 333 -1.09 -1.14 -19.46
C PRO A 333 -0.79 0.37 -19.56
N ARG A 334 -0.24 0.98 -18.50
CA ARG A 334 0.14 2.40 -18.46
C ARG A 334 1.66 2.54 -18.41
N SER A 335 2.16 3.54 -17.70
CA SER A 335 3.60 3.80 -17.61
C SER A 335 4.25 2.98 -16.50
N SER A 336 5.44 2.46 -16.77
CA SER A 336 6.42 2.04 -15.76
C SER A 336 7.42 3.17 -15.54
N HIS A 337 7.85 3.40 -14.30
CA HIS A 337 8.85 4.42 -13.94
C HIS A 337 9.88 3.83 -12.99
N ILE A 338 11.16 3.93 -13.36
CA ILE A 338 12.31 3.50 -12.55
C ILE A 338 13.15 4.75 -12.29
N ALA A 339 13.26 5.16 -11.03
CA ALA A 339 14.06 6.30 -10.61
C ALA A 339 15.08 5.86 -9.57
N THR A 340 16.33 6.27 -9.78
CA THR A 340 17.47 5.94 -8.93
C THR A 340 18.14 7.24 -8.49
N GLY A 341 18.51 7.35 -7.21
CA GLY A 341 19.24 8.51 -6.69
C GLY A 341 20.73 8.51 -7.07
N GLU A 342 21.29 7.32 -7.31
CA GLU A 342 22.67 7.11 -7.73
C GLU A 342 22.70 6.51 -9.14
N HIS A 343 22.90 5.20 -9.26
CA HIS A 343 23.12 4.52 -10.54
C HIS A 343 21.95 3.60 -10.93
N LEU A 344 21.67 3.52 -12.23
CA LEU A 344 20.82 2.49 -12.83
C LEU A 344 21.70 1.60 -13.71
N ALA A 345 21.86 0.33 -13.32
CA ALA A 345 22.60 -0.66 -14.09
C ALA A 345 21.67 -1.74 -14.64
N LEU A 346 21.84 -2.08 -15.92
CA LEU A 346 21.12 -3.17 -16.58
C LEU A 346 22.15 -4.17 -17.13
N SER A 347 22.39 -5.24 -16.39
CA SER A 347 23.30 -6.32 -16.79
C SER A 347 22.53 -7.46 -17.44
N SER A 348 23.08 -8.03 -18.51
CA SER A 348 22.55 -9.22 -19.17
C SER A 348 23.72 -10.04 -19.70
N THR A 349 23.74 -11.33 -19.39
CA THR A 349 24.72 -12.28 -19.94
C THR A 349 24.38 -12.67 -21.39
N GLY A 350 23.09 -12.59 -21.74
CA GLY A 350 22.59 -12.66 -23.12
C GLY A 350 22.47 -11.26 -23.76
N HIS A 351 21.43 -11.08 -24.59
CA HIS A 351 21.16 -9.79 -25.22
C HIS A 351 20.26 -8.88 -24.36
N THR A 352 20.60 -7.60 -24.30
CA THR A 352 19.65 -6.56 -23.89
C THR A 352 18.89 -6.08 -25.12
N SER A 353 17.59 -6.34 -25.19
CA SER A 353 16.73 -5.94 -26.31
C SER A 353 15.76 -4.84 -25.90
N LEU A 354 15.69 -3.78 -26.70
CA LEU A 354 14.77 -2.67 -26.51
C LEU A 354 13.83 -2.59 -27.72
N SER A 355 12.53 -2.82 -27.50
CA SER A 355 11.49 -2.67 -28.53
C SER A 355 10.55 -1.54 -28.12
N ILE A 356 10.51 -0.46 -28.91
CA ILE A 356 9.76 0.76 -28.59
C ILE A 356 8.78 1.05 -29.72
N GLY A 357 7.48 1.05 -29.42
CA GLY A 357 6.43 1.29 -30.43
C GLY A 357 6.38 2.71 -31.00
N LYS A 358 7.11 3.66 -30.41
CA LYS A 358 7.21 5.06 -30.88
C LYS A 358 8.66 5.50 -31.04
N ARG A 359 9.24 6.16 -30.04
CA ARG A 359 10.61 6.73 -30.10
C ARG A 359 11.39 6.34 -28.87
N LEU A 360 12.65 5.92 -29.05
CA LEU A 360 13.63 5.86 -27.98
C LEU A 360 14.17 7.28 -27.76
N LEU A 361 13.97 7.82 -26.57
CA LEU A 361 14.47 9.14 -26.18
C LEU A 361 15.50 8.96 -25.08
N ALA A 362 16.71 9.47 -25.31
CA ALA A 362 17.80 9.47 -24.34
C ALA A 362 18.36 10.88 -24.22
N SER A 363 18.67 11.29 -22.99
CA SER A 363 19.23 12.61 -22.70
C SER A 363 20.15 12.49 -21.50
N ALA A 364 21.34 13.08 -21.61
CA ALA A 364 22.34 13.08 -20.56
C ALA A 364 22.91 14.49 -20.40
N SER A 365 23.15 14.91 -19.15
CA SER A 365 23.66 16.26 -18.85
C SER A 365 25.15 16.42 -19.17
N ARG A 366 25.93 15.34 -19.05
CA ARG A 366 27.39 15.36 -19.22
C ARG A 366 27.87 14.67 -20.49
N GLY A 367 27.22 13.59 -20.94
CA GLY A 367 27.61 12.90 -22.16
C GLY A 367 26.90 11.57 -22.37
N MET A 368 27.00 11.04 -23.59
CA MET A 368 26.56 9.69 -23.96
C MET A 368 27.77 8.91 -24.46
N ARG A 369 28.02 7.73 -23.87
CA ARG A 369 29.16 6.87 -24.23
C ARG A 369 28.64 5.49 -24.62
N LEU A 370 29.02 5.03 -25.81
CA LEU A 370 28.63 3.74 -26.36
C LEU A 370 29.90 2.97 -26.71
N PHE A 371 30.07 1.81 -26.09
CA PHE A 371 31.22 0.95 -26.30
C PHE A 371 30.75 -0.42 -26.80
N VAL A 372 31.42 -0.94 -27.84
CA VAL A 372 31.14 -2.25 -28.41
C VAL A 372 32.47 -2.98 -28.57
N GLN A 373 32.68 -4.02 -27.74
CA GLN A 373 33.94 -4.77 -27.71
C GLN A 373 34.19 -5.54 -29.02
N SER A 374 33.15 -6.14 -29.60
CA SER A 374 33.27 -7.02 -30.77
C SER A 374 32.05 -6.91 -31.69
N MET A 375 32.18 -7.40 -32.94
CA MET A 375 31.16 -7.37 -34.00
C MET A 375 30.72 -5.98 -34.49
N GLY A 376 31.29 -4.91 -33.93
CA GLY A 376 31.13 -3.54 -34.40
C GLY A 376 29.79 -2.91 -34.04
N TRP A 377 29.69 -1.59 -34.23
CA TRP A 377 28.47 -0.83 -34.01
C TRP A 377 27.75 -0.59 -35.34
N ARG A 378 26.43 -0.81 -35.37
CA ARG A 378 25.59 -0.60 -36.55
C ARG A 378 24.47 0.40 -36.21
N LEU A 379 24.51 1.56 -36.84
CA LEU A 379 23.49 2.60 -36.76
C LEU A 379 22.82 2.76 -38.13
N VAL A 380 21.55 2.38 -38.22
CA VAL A 380 20.80 2.37 -39.49
C VAL A 380 19.42 2.99 -39.28
N ALA A 381 19.07 3.95 -40.13
CA ALA A 381 17.69 4.42 -40.29
C ALA A 381 17.13 3.82 -41.58
N ALA A 382 16.05 3.04 -41.48
CA ALA A 382 15.39 2.46 -42.67
C ALA A 382 14.67 3.54 -43.51
N SER A 383 14.22 4.60 -42.86
CA SER A 383 13.62 5.79 -43.46
C SER A 383 13.85 6.97 -42.52
N GLY A 384 14.00 8.17 -43.10
CA GLY A 384 14.39 9.37 -42.37
C GLY A 384 15.91 9.53 -42.25
N ASP A 385 16.31 10.73 -41.83
CA ASP A 385 17.71 11.14 -41.84
C ASP A 385 18.47 10.65 -40.59
N ILE A 386 19.78 10.45 -40.74
CA ILE A 386 20.71 10.33 -39.61
C ILE A 386 21.39 11.69 -39.44
N ASP A 387 20.99 12.42 -38.40
CA ASP A 387 21.57 13.72 -38.02
C ASP A 387 22.65 13.55 -36.95
N VAL A 388 23.90 13.88 -37.28
CA VAL A 388 25.00 13.95 -36.31
C VAL A 388 25.52 15.38 -36.28
N ARG A 389 25.42 16.05 -35.12
CA ARG A 389 25.74 17.48 -34.98
C ARG A 389 26.52 17.73 -33.69
N ALA A 390 27.67 18.40 -33.80
CA ALA A 390 28.35 19.05 -32.69
C ALA A 390 28.18 20.57 -32.86
N LEU A 391 27.40 21.21 -31.98
CA LEU A 391 27.00 22.62 -32.14
C LEU A 391 28.06 23.63 -31.68
N LYS A 392 28.97 23.18 -30.80
CA LYS A 392 30.04 23.99 -30.22
C LYS A 392 31.40 23.38 -30.51
N ASP A 393 31.49 22.06 -30.41
CA ASP A 393 32.73 21.30 -30.53
C ASP A 393 32.82 20.56 -31.87
N SER A 394 33.78 19.64 -31.97
CA SER A 394 34.12 18.93 -33.20
C SER A 394 33.36 17.61 -33.35
N ILE A 395 33.17 17.19 -34.60
CA ILE A 395 32.88 15.79 -34.93
C ILE A 395 34.20 15.14 -35.35
N ASN A 396 34.64 14.12 -34.60
CA ASN A 396 35.83 13.33 -34.92
C ASN A 396 35.42 12.01 -35.57
N LEU A 397 35.80 11.80 -36.83
CA LEU A 397 35.55 10.56 -37.57
C LEU A 397 36.88 9.88 -37.89
N LEU A 398 37.11 8.70 -37.32
CA LEU A 398 38.31 7.91 -37.54
C LEU A 398 37.92 6.49 -37.94
N ALA A 399 38.51 6.00 -39.04
CA ALA A 399 38.43 4.60 -39.44
C ALA A 399 39.81 4.12 -39.88
N LYS A 400 40.24 2.94 -39.41
CA LYS A 400 41.57 2.39 -39.70
C LYS A 400 41.71 1.89 -41.14
N LEU A 401 40.62 1.42 -41.75
CA LEU A 401 40.65 0.79 -43.07
C LEU A 401 40.14 1.73 -44.16
N ASN A 402 38.86 2.11 -44.10
CA ASN A 402 38.24 2.94 -45.12
C ASN A 402 37.11 3.81 -44.55
N ILE A 403 36.86 4.92 -45.24
CA ILE A 403 35.66 5.74 -45.10
C ILE A 403 35.04 5.82 -46.48
N THR A 404 33.78 5.38 -46.62
CA THR A 404 33.05 5.41 -47.90
C THR A 404 31.83 6.31 -47.75
N ALA A 405 31.71 7.29 -48.65
CA ALA A 405 30.52 8.10 -48.82
C ALA A 405 29.96 7.83 -50.21
N ASN A 406 28.72 7.34 -50.28
CA ASN A 406 28.01 7.05 -51.53
C ASN A 406 26.63 7.73 -51.47
N ALA A 407 26.38 8.65 -52.39
CA ALA A 407 25.14 9.39 -52.51
C ALA A 407 25.07 10.04 -53.90
N ASP A 408 23.86 10.40 -54.35
CA ASP A 408 23.67 11.20 -55.57
C ASP A 408 24.38 12.56 -55.50
N ARG A 409 24.55 13.10 -54.29
CA ARG A 409 25.33 14.32 -54.02
C ARG A 409 26.01 14.24 -52.66
N ILE A 410 27.32 14.49 -52.64
CA ILE A 410 28.10 14.70 -51.41
C ILE A 410 28.48 16.18 -51.36
N THR A 411 28.07 16.86 -50.28
CA THR A 411 28.42 18.27 -50.05
C THR A 411 29.33 18.34 -48.83
N ILE A 412 30.57 18.77 -49.05
CA ILE A 412 31.52 19.07 -47.98
C ILE A 412 31.73 20.58 -48.00
N THR A 413 31.48 21.23 -46.86
CA THR A 413 31.56 22.67 -46.73
C THR A 413 32.35 22.99 -45.48
N ALA A 414 33.19 24.02 -45.55
CA ALA A 414 33.91 24.58 -44.41
C ALA A 414 33.83 26.10 -44.45
N LYS A 415 33.74 26.75 -43.28
CA LYS A 415 33.60 28.21 -43.19
C LYS A 415 34.92 28.94 -43.43
N THR A 416 36.00 28.41 -42.87
CA THR A 416 37.33 29.02 -42.91
C THR A 416 38.23 28.35 -43.95
N GLU A 417 38.32 27.02 -43.88
CA GLU A 417 39.23 26.24 -44.71
C GLU A 417 38.75 24.79 -44.83
N LEU A 418 38.82 24.23 -46.05
CA LEU A 418 38.66 22.81 -46.32
C LEU A 418 40.01 22.24 -46.81
N VAL A 419 40.52 21.22 -46.12
CA VAL A 419 41.75 20.51 -46.50
C VAL A 419 41.42 19.06 -46.82
N ILE A 420 41.78 18.62 -48.02
CA ILE A 420 41.71 17.21 -48.43
C ILE A 420 43.15 16.76 -48.67
N GLN A 421 43.62 15.81 -47.86
CA GLN A 421 45.03 15.38 -47.87
C GLN A 421 45.18 13.86 -47.80
N GLY A 422 46.23 13.35 -48.44
CA GLY A 422 46.57 11.93 -48.42
C GLY A 422 47.89 11.65 -49.14
N GLY A 423 48.69 10.71 -48.62
CA GLY A 423 49.92 10.25 -49.28
C GLY A 423 50.96 11.34 -49.58
N GLY A 424 51.00 12.43 -48.80
CA GLY A 424 51.90 13.58 -49.02
C GLY A 424 51.40 14.61 -50.05
N SER A 425 50.21 14.42 -50.62
CA SER A 425 49.54 15.42 -51.48
C SER A 425 48.33 16.03 -50.77
N ALA A 426 47.98 17.27 -51.12
CA ALA A 426 46.83 17.97 -50.55
C ALA A 426 46.17 18.91 -51.56
N THR A 427 44.87 19.15 -51.36
CA THR A 427 44.14 20.27 -51.96
C THR A 427 43.45 21.04 -50.85
N THR A 428 43.71 22.35 -50.81
CA THR A 428 43.19 23.27 -49.80
C THR A 428 42.30 24.32 -50.46
N TYR A 429 41.15 24.59 -49.84
CA TYR A 429 40.19 25.62 -50.25
C TYR A 429 39.99 26.60 -49.11
N ASN A 430 40.33 27.87 -49.31
CA ASN A 430 40.14 28.93 -48.32
C ASN A 430 39.94 30.30 -48.98
N ALA A 431 39.87 31.37 -48.19
CA ALA A 431 39.67 32.73 -48.69
C ALA A 431 40.78 33.22 -49.65
N GLY A 432 41.98 32.62 -49.60
CA GLY A 432 43.09 32.91 -50.51
C GLY A 432 43.00 32.22 -51.88
N GLY A 433 42.08 31.26 -52.06
CA GLY A 433 41.87 30.53 -53.30
C GLY A 433 41.92 29.02 -53.15
N ILE A 434 42.25 28.32 -54.24
CA ILE A 434 42.43 26.86 -54.27
C ILE A 434 43.92 26.57 -54.47
N THR A 435 44.51 25.80 -53.54
CA THR A 435 45.93 25.42 -53.57
C THR A 435 46.06 23.91 -53.71
N HIS A 436 46.72 23.44 -54.77
CA HIS A 436 47.11 22.05 -54.94
C HIS A 436 48.60 21.89 -54.60
N ALA A 437 48.93 20.97 -53.70
CA ALA A 437 50.31 20.68 -53.29
C ALA A 437 50.61 19.18 -53.44
N THR A 438 51.71 18.84 -54.09
CA THR A 438 52.20 17.47 -54.22
C THR A 438 53.72 17.45 -54.43
N SER A 439 54.39 16.44 -53.88
CA SER A 439 55.82 16.17 -54.16
C SER A 439 56.03 15.29 -55.40
N GLY A 440 54.95 14.73 -55.94
CA GLY A 440 54.96 13.93 -57.17
C GLY A 440 54.52 14.75 -58.39
N PRO A 441 54.40 14.10 -59.57
CA PRO A 441 53.87 14.75 -60.77
C PRO A 441 52.38 15.09 -60.62
N TYR A 442 52.01 16.34 -60.87
CA TYR A 442 50.61 16.75 -60.98
C TYR A 442 50.09 16.43 -62.39
N THR A 443 49.16 15.47 -62.50
CA THR A 443 48.58 15.04 -63.79
C THR A 443 47.08 15.34 -63.81
N ALA A 444 46.62 16.10 -64.81
CA ALA A 444 45.22 16.40 -65.03
C ALA A 444 44.77 15.90 -66.41
N HIS A 445 43.78 15.00 -66.44
CA HIS A 445 43.19 14.50 -67.68
C HIS A 445 41.86 15.22 -67.95
N ALA A 446 41.80 16.00 -69.04
CA ALA A 446 40.58 16.70 -69.44
C ALA A 446 40.43 16.76 -70.97
N ALA A 447 39.20 16.53 -71.46
CA ALA A 447 38.87 16.71 -72.88
C ALA A 447 38.80 18.20 -73.29
N ASN A 448 38.53 19.08 -72.33
CA ASN A 448 38.55 20.54 -72.48
C ASN A 448 39.01 21.16 -71.17
N PHE A 449 40.02 22.04 -71.22
CA PHE A 449 40.58 22.73 -70.06
C PHE A 449 40.60 24.23 -70.34
N ALA A 450 39.69 24.98 -69.70
CA ALA A 450 39.53 26.41 -69.93
C ALA A 450 39.54 27.19 -68.60
N TYR A 451 40.33 28.25 -68.54
CA TYR A 451 40.27 29.23 -67.45
C TYR A 451 39.13 30.21 -67.71
N THR A 452 37.99 30.01 -67.05
CA THR A 452 36.87 30.97 -67.03
C THR A 452 37.00 31.95 -65.86
N GLY A 453 36.39 33.13 -65.97
CA GLY A 453 36.43 34.16 -64.92
C GLY A 453 35.94 33.68 -63.55
N ALA A 454 36.35 34.39 -62.49
CA ALA A 454 36.08 34.00 -61.11
C ALA A 454 34.58 33.90 -60.80
N LYS A 455 34.20 32.89 -60.01
CA LYS A 455 32.83 32.68 -59.51
C LYS A 455 32.91 32.23 -58.05
N SER A 456 32.14 32.86 -57.16
CA SER A 456 32.12 32.56 -55.72
C SER A 456 30.92 31.69 -55.36
N LEU A 457 31.13 30.69 -54.49
CA LEU A 457 30.12 29.77 -53.95
C LEU A 457 30.36 29.58 -52.44
N ALA A 458 30.32 30.66 -51.67
CA ALA A 458 30.54 30.62 -50.22
C ALA A 458 29.47 29.77 -49.51
N GLY A 459 29.91 28.85 -48.66
CA GLY A 459 29.02 28.02 -47.85
C GLY A 459 28.34 28.82 -46.74
N VAL A 460 27.02 28.65 -46.59
CA VAL A 460 26.25 29.24 -45.49
C VAL A 460 26.13 28.20 -44.38
N PHE A 461 26.65 28.52 -43.20
CA PHE A 461 26.47 27.71 -42.00
C PHE A 461 25.32 28.25 -41.16
N PRO A 462 24.53 27.37 -40.50
CA PRO A 462 23.59 27.81 -39.49
C PRO A 462 24.32 28.62 -38.43
N GLU A 463 23.77 29.79 -38.05
CA GLU A 463 24.28 30.50 -36.87
C GLU A 463 24.20 29.55 -35.66
N PRO A 464 25.21 29.54 -34.77
CA PRO A 464 25.09 28.83 -33.51
C PRO A 464 23.76 29.22 -32.87
N PRO A 465 22.96 28.26 -32.37
CA PRO A 465 21.73 28.60 -31.67
C PRO A 465 22.12 29.58 -30.55
N LYS A 466 21.66 30.83 -30.68
CA LYS A 466 21.88 31.85 -29.66
C LYS A 466 21.38 31.25 -28.35
N PRO A 467 22.17 31.24 -27.26
CA PRO A 467 21.69 30.78 -25.98
C PRO A 467 20.35 31.46 -25.75
N GLY A 468 19.28 30.67 -25.60
CA GLY A 468 18.00 31.25 -25.23
C GLY A 468 18.26 32.09 -23.99
N LYS A 469 17.95 33.39 -24.06
CA LYS A 469 17.97 34.25 -22.88
C LYS A 469 16.79 33.81 -22.00
N GLY A 470 16.92 32.65 -21.37
CA GLY A 470 16.05 32.25 -20.28
C GLY A 470 16.35 33.21 -19.15
N ASN A 471 15.42 34.11 -18.86
CA ASN A 471 15.46 34.89 -17.65
C ASN A 471 14.99 33.97 -16.53
N LEU A 472 15.88 33.63 -15.60
CA LEU A 472 15.45 32.98 -14.37
C LEU A 472 14.88 34.06 -13.46
N GLU A 473 13.57 34.00 -13.22
CA GLU A 473 12.87 34.92 -12.33
C GLU A 473 12.97 34.41 -10.89
N LEU A 474 13.52 35.25 -10.03
CA LEU A 474 13.65 35.02 -8.60
C LEU A 474 12.60 35.84 -7.86
N PHE A 475 11.92 35.22 -6.90
CA PHE A 475 11.01 35.88 -5.98
C PHE A 475 11.38 35.49 -4.55
N ASN A 476 11.70 36.48 -3.72
CA ASN A 476 11.97 36.32 -2.30
C ASN A 476 11.14 37.34 -1.51
N GLN A 477 10.05 36.88 -0.91
CA GLN A 477 9.02 37.70 -0.29
C GLN A 477 8.70 37.15 1.10
N TYR A 478 8.33 38.04 2.03
CA TYR A 478 7.75 37.65 3.31
C TYR A 478 6.35 37.06 3.12
N ALA A 479 5.83 36.38 4.15
CA ALA A 479 4.49 35.80 4.13
C ALA A 479 3.37 36.80 3.75
N GLY A 480 3.55 38.09 4.07
CA GLY A 480 2.65 39.19 3.67
C GLY A 480 2.77 39.66 2.22
N ARG A 481 3.53 38.96 1.36
CA ARG A 481 3.86 39.34 -0.04
C ARG A 481 4.67 40.63 -0.20
N GLN A 482 5.18 41.18 0.89
CA GLN A 482 6.16 42.24 0.85
C GLN A 482 7.52 41.65 0.42
N GLY A 483 8.17 42.28 -0.54
CA GLY A 483 9.46 41.83 -1.04
C GLY A 483 10.61 42.11 -0.08
N ILE A 484 11.55 41.18 0.03
CA ILE A 484 12.82 41.41 0.71
C ILE A 484 13.67 42.32 -0.20
N LYS A 485 13.60 43.62 0.08
CA LYS A 485 14.28 44.65 -0.71
C LYS A 485 15.79 44.55 -0.54
N GLU A 486 16.55 44.66 -1.64
CA GLU A 486 18.03 44.66 -1.64
C GLU A 486 18.68 43.38 -1.11
N GLY A 487 17.93 42.29 -0.95
CA GLY A 487 18.48 41.00 -0.55
C GLY A 487 19.45 40.45 -1.60
N ASP A 488 20.63 40.02 -1.17
CA ASP A 488 21.60 39.39 -2.06
C ASP A 488 21.05 38.05 -2.58
N TYR A 489 21.45 37.66 -3.79
CA TYR A 489 21.25 36.31 -4.30
C TYR A 489 22.49 35.81 -5.04
N GLU A 490 22.64 34.49 -5.09
CA GLU A 490 23.61 33.77 -5.90
C GLU A 490 22.88 32.62 -6.62
N VAL A 491 22.92 32.64 -7.95
CA VAL A 491 22.45 31.54 -8.80
C VAL A 491 23.65 30.79 -9.33
N ILE A 492 23.72 29.49 -9.05
CA ILE A 492 24.67 28.57 -9.67
C ILE A 492 23.90 27.81 -10.76
N ASP A 493 24.23 28.06 -12.02
CA ASP A 493 23.54 27.42 -13.15
C ASP A 493 23.98 25.96 -13.35
N ALA A 494 23.35 25.28 -14.31
CA ALA A 494 23.62 23.86 -14.62
C ALA A 494 25.07 23.58 -15.09
N LEU A 495 25.84 24.61 -15.45
CA LEU A 495 27.24 24.53 -15.86
C LEU A 495 28.20 24.93 -14.72
N GLY A 496 27.68 25.18 -13.52
CA GLY A 496 28.47 25.58 -12.35
C GLY A 496 28.86 27.07 -12.35
N LYS A 497 28.33 27.89 -13.26
CA LYS A 497 28.60 29.33 -13.29
C LYS A 497 27.79 30.03 -12.21
N SER A 498 28.47 30.77 -11.34
CA SER A 498 27.87 31.61 -10.30
C SER A 498 27.49 32.99 -10.86
N ILE A 499 26.24 33.40 -10.65
CA ILE A 499 25.68 34.69 -11.02
C ILE A 499 25.11 35.34 -9.76
N LYS A 500 25.74 36.42 -9.30
CA LYS A 500 25.36 37.14 -8.08
C LYS A 500 24.64 38.44 -8.42
N GLY A 501 23.70 38.84 -7.58
CA GLY A 501 23.02 40.12 -7.72
C GLY A 501 22.16 40.46 -6.51
N LYS A 502 21.34 41.50 -6.66
CA LYS A 502 20.41 41.97 -5.64
C LYS A 502 18.98 41.96 -6.13
N LEU A 503 18.05 41.70 -5.22
CA LEU A 503 16.62 41.80 -5.44
C LEU A 503 16.16 43.26 -5.47
N ASP A 504 15.15 43.56 -6.28
CA ASP A 504 14.52 44.86 -6.33
C ASP A 504 13.62 45.14 -5.10
N GLY A 505 12.95 46.30 -5.09
CA GLY A 505 12.04 46.69 -4.01
C GLY A 505 10.80 45.80 -3.81
N LYS A 506 10.55 44.84 -4.70
CA LYS A 506 9.48 43.83 -4.62
C LYS A 506 10.01 42.43 -4.35
N GLY A 507 11.30 42.31 -4.00
CA GLY A 507 11.94 41.01 -3.75
C GLY A 507 12.10 40.21 -5.04
N PHE A 508 12.13 40.86 -6.20
CA PHE A 508 12.23 40.24 -7.51
C PHE A 508 13.60 40.47 -8.14
N ALA A 509 14.12 39.47 -8.84
CA ALA A 509 15.23 39.67 -9.77
C ALA A 509 15.08 38.78 -11.01
N SER A 510 15.42 39.33 -12.18
CA SER A 510 15.54 38.56 -13.42
C SER A 510 17.02 38.29 -13.69
N VAL A 511 17.43 37.04 -13.58
CA VAL A 511 18.81 36.60 -13.84
C VAL A 511 18.95 36.23 -15.30
N ALA A 512 19.50 37.15 -16.08
CA ALA A 512 19.78 36.94 -17.50
C ALA A 512 21.09 36.16 -17.71
N GLY A 513 21.09 35.18 -18.61
CA GLY A 513 22.29 34.46 -19.03
C GLY A 513 22.68 33.25 -18.18
N ALA A 514 21.75 32.73 -17.37
CA ALA A 514 21.87 31.40 -16.76
C ALA A 514 21.67 30.30 -17.83
N ALA A 515 22.49 29.25 -17.80
CA ALA A 515 22.34 28.12 -18.71
C ALA A 515 20.99 27.37 -18.45
N PRO A 516 20.25 26.96 -19.50
CA PRO A 516 19.05 26.13 -19.32
C PRO A 516 19.37 24.81 -18.63
N GLY A 517 18.69 24.51 -17.52
CA GLY A 517 18.88 23.30 -16.72
C GLY A 517 18.56 23.52 -15.23
N PRO A 518 18.75 22.52 -14.37
CA PRO A 518 18.60 22.70 -12.92
C PRO A 518 19.61 23.73 -12.41
N ALA A 519 19.15 24.71 -11.64
CA ALA A 519 19.97 25.76 -11.04
C ALA A 519 19.76 25.78 -9.52
N ARG A 520 20.82 26.12 -8.77
CA ARG A 520 20.75 26.30 -7.31
C ARG A 520 20.73 27.80 -7.01
N VAL A 521 19.68 28.26 -6.34
CA VAL A 521 19.53 29.66 -5.92
C VAL A 521 19.79 29.74 -4.41
N LEU A 522 20.67 30.65 -4.00
CA LEU A 522 20.97 30.98 -2.63
C LEU A 522 20.57 32.44 -2.40
N PHE A 523 19.64 32.68 -1.48
CA PHE A 523 19.35 34.04 -1.02
C PHE A 523 20.26 34.37 0.18
N GLY A 524 20.81 35.58 0.18
CA GLY A 524 21.61 36.11 1.27
C GLY A 524 20.76 36.46 2.49
N LYS A 525 21.40 37.03 3.50
CA LYS A 525 20.69 37.49 4.71
C LYS A 525 19.76 38.64 4.34
N ASP A 526 18.60 38.66 5.00
CA ASP A 526 17.66 39.76 4.91
C ASP A 526 18.32 41.06 5.42
N PRO A 527 18.41 42.12 4.58
CA PRO A 527 19.02 43.38 4.98
C PRO A 527 18.05 44.30 5.75
N ALA A 528 16.78 43.92 5.89
CA ALA A 528 15.81 44.70 6.67
C ALA A 528 16.16 44.68 8.16
N ASP A 529 15.99 45.82 8.82
CA ASP A 529 16.08 45.92 10.28
C ASP A 529 15.02 45.00 10.90
N THR A 530 15.41 44.17 11.87
CA THR A 530 14.49 43.26 12.59
C THR A 530 13.36 44.00 13.30
N TRP A 531 13.46 45.31 13.46
CA TRP A 531 12.44 46.17 14.06
C TRP A 531 11.62 46.98 13.04
N SER A 532 11.79 46.74 11.74
CA SER A 532 10.99 47.39 10.70
C SER A 532 9.56 46.80 10.60
N ASP A 533 8.59 47.65 10.23
CA ASP A 533 7.16 47.28 10.13
C ASP A 533 6.89 46.06 9.22
N GLY A 534 7.78 45.75 8.27
CA GLY A 534 7.67 44.58 7.39
C GLY A 534 7.94 43.23 8.08
N SER A 535 8.60 43.25 9.25
CA SER A 535 8.84 42.08 10.11
C SER A 535 7.68 41.82 11.10
N TYR A 536 6.67 42.70 11.12
CA TYR A 536 5.53 42.61 12.03
C TYR A 536 4.50 41.58 11.51
N ILE A 537 4.53 40.38 12.08
CA ILE A 537 3.42 39.43 11.96
C ILE A 537 2.36 39.91 12.95
N GLY A 538 1.37 40.66 12.46
CA GLY A 538 0.31 41.23 13.29
C GLY A 538 -0.36 40.20 14.21
N LYS A 539 -0.84 40.67 15.37
CA LYS A 539 -1.66 39.84 16.26
C LYS A 539 -2.97 39.50 15.53
N PRO A 540 -3.37 38.22 15.43
CA PRO A 540 -4.67 37.89 14.87
C PRO A 540 -5.77 38.45 15.78
N GLU A 541 -6.61 39.33 15.27
CA GLU A 541 -7.86 39.70 15.95
C GLU A 541 -8.85 38.54 15.82
N TRP A 542 -9.40 38.15 16.96
CA TRP A 542 -10.31 37.03 17.11
C TRP A 542 -11.64 37.54 17.67
N PRO A 543 -12.79 37.05 17.17
CA PRO A 543 -12.94 36.06 16.10
C PRO A 543 -12.85 36.68 14.69
N LEU A 544 -12.42 35.87 13.72
CA LEU A 544 -12.39 36.20 12.30
C LEU A 544 -13.82 36.45 11.80
N ASN A 545 -14.10 37.66 11.28
CA ASN A 545 -15.36 37.96 10.57
C ASN A 545 -15.24 37.52 9.09
N PRO A 546 -15.92 36.46 8.64
CA PRO A 546 -15.98 36.13 7.22
C PRO A 546 -16.84 37.15 6.45
N PRO A 547 -16.55 37.40 5.15
CA PRO A 547 -17.30 38.33 4.32
C PRO A 547 -18.76 37.88 4.14
N GLY A 548 -19.67 38.84 4.03
CA GLY A 548 -21.10 38.60 3.81
C GLY A 548 -21.40 38.07 2.39
N PRO A 549 -22.61 37.51 2.16
CA PRO A 549 -22.98 36.84 0.90
C PRO A 549 -22.93 37.72 -0.37
N GLU A 550 -22.79 39.04 -0.20
CA GLU A 550 -22.96 40.04 -1.25
C GLU A 550 -21.63 40.45 -1.92
N ASP A 551 -20.49 40.08 -1.33
CA ASP A 551 -19.15 40.38 -1.84
C ASP A 551 -18.52 39.23 -2.66
N VAL A 552 -19.33 38.24 -3.04
CA VAL A 552 -18.88 37.02 -3.74
C VAL A 552 -19.35 37.06 -5.20
N PRO A 553 -18.45 37.11 -6.20
CA PRO A 553 -18.83 37.02 -7.61
C PRO A 553 -19.64 35.74 -7.86
N SER A 554 -20.69 35.83 -8.69
CA SER A 554 -21.70 34.78 -8.91
C SER A 554 -21.16 33.41 -9.35
N GLN A 555 -19.90 33.34 -9.81
CA GLN A 555 -19.21 32.08 -10.12
C GLN A 555 -18.68 31.32 -8.89
N VAL A 556 -18.60 31.95 -7.72
CA VAL A 556 -18.11 31.34 -6.47
C VAL A 556 -19.27 30.88 -5.56
N GLN A 557 -20.46 31.48 -5.66
CA GLN A 557 -21.66 31.01 -4.93
C GLN A 557 -22.11 29.59 -5.35
N ALA A 558 -21.86 29.19 -6.60
CA ALA A 558 -22.19 27.85 -7.07
C ALA A 558 -21.23 26.76 -6.53
N MET A 559 -20.06 27.14 -6.02
CA MET A 559 -19.04 26.21 -5.51
C MET A 559 -19.13 26.02 -3.98
N VAL A 560 -19.72 26.99 -3.27
CA VAL A 560 -19.86 26.97 -1.79
C VAL A 560 -21.07 26.13 -1.32
N ALA A 561 -22.06 25.87 -2.18
CA ALA A 561 -23.22 25.02 -1.82
C ALA A 561 -22.91 23.51 -1.79
N GLN A 562 -21.76 23.05 -2.30
CA GLN A 562 -21.41 21.63 -2.40
C GLN A 562 -20.50 21.10 -1.26
N VAL A 563 -20.05 21.94 -0.31
CA VAL A 563 -19.01 21.55 0.66
C VAL A 563 -19.33 21.97 2.11
N LEU A 564 -20.58 21.88 2.56
CA LEU A 564 -20.91 22.05 3.98
C LEU A 564 -21.95 21.03 4.48
N PRO A 565 -21.52 20.00 5.23
CA PRO A 565 -22.32 19.40 6.29
C PRO A 565 -22.08 20.17 7.60
N SER A 566 -23.19 20.68 8.14
CA SER A 566 -23.53 20.98 9.54
C SER A 566 -22.46 20.90 10.65
N LYS A 567 -22.29 22.03 11.35
CA LYS A 567 -22.19 22.20 12.81
C LYS A 567 -21.77 20.97 13.66
N ARG A 568 -20.61 21.04 14.33
CA ARG A 568 -20.50 21.27 15.80
C ARG A 568 -19.03 21.28 16.25
N TRP A 569 -18.72 22.30 17.03
CA TRP A 569 -17.45 22.56 17.71
C TRP A 569 -17.45 21.91 19.10
N ASP A 570 -16.92 20.71 19.23
CA ASP A 570 -16.40 20.21 20.50
C ASP A 570 -15.28 19.20 20.22
N MET A 571 -14.23 19.27 21.05
CA MET A 571 -12.95 18.55 20.97
C MET A 571 -11.81 19.26 20.23
N LEU A 572 -11.35 20.36 20.83
CA LEU A 572 -9.92 20.49 21.11
C LEU A 572 -9.70 21.13 22.49
N GLU A 573 -10.04 20.36 23.54
CA GLU A 573 -9.09 20.25 24.64
C GLU A 573 -7.84 19.55 24.10
N LYS A 574 -6.81 20.37 23.84
CA LYS A 574 -5.38 20.11 24.05
C LYS A 574 -4.92 18.71 23.60
N GLY A 575 -4.32 18.55 22.42
CA GLY A 575 -3.28 19.42 21.89
C GLY A 575 -1.97 19.33 22.70
N LYS A 576 -1.60 18.11 23.09
CA LYS A 576 -0.25 17.72 23.51
C LYS A 576 -0.08 16.24 23.18
N ASP A 577 0.34 15.95 21.94
CA ASP A 577 1.43 15.02 21.65
C ASP A 577 1.51 14.73 20.16
N MET A 578 2.75 14.60 19.70
CA MET A 578 3.19 14.13 18.38
C MET A 578 3.00 15.16 17.24
N ALA A 579 4.00 15.90 16.76
CA ALA A 579 5.44 15.66 16.76
C ALA A 579 5.79 14.21 16.42
N GLN A 580 5.52 13.80 15.18
CA GLN A 580 6.48 13.08 14.33
C GLN A 580 5.83 12.64 13.03
N THR A 581 6.55 12.83 11.93
CA THR A 581 6.37 12.19 10.60
C THR A 581 5.04 12.51 9.88
N GLY A 582 4.97 13.38 8.88
CA GLY A 582 5.97 13.67 7.85
C GLY A 582 5.92 12.64 6.72
N MET A 583 5.01 12.89 5.77
CA MET A 583 5.04 12.54 4.34
C MET A 583 5.10 11.04 3.98
N SER A 584 4.11 10.49 3.28
CA SER A 584 3.86 10.85 1.87
C SER A 584 2.54 10.27 1.35
N ALA A 585 1.73 11.13 0.73
CA ALA A 585 0.76 10.73 -0.27
C ALA A 585 0.55 11.93 -1.23
N MET A 586 1.53 12.13 -2.10
CA MET A 586 1.43 13.01 -3.26
C MET A 586 1.59 12.13 -4.49
N GLN A 587 0.50 11.90 -5.24
CA GLN A 587 0.41 12.07 -6.69
C GLN A 587 -0.85 11.45 -7.30
N THR A 588 -1.77 12.29 -7.75
CA THR A 588 -2.55 12.21 -9.01
C THR A 588 -3.37 13.51 -9.07
N ALA A 589 -3.53 14.27 -10.16
CA ALA A 589 -3.18 14.11 -11.56
C ALA A 589 -3.12 15.50 -12.21
N GLN A 590 -2.18 15.72 -13.13
CA GLN A 590 -2.21 16.80 -14.11
C GLN A 590 -2.20 16.19 -15.52
N GLN A 591 -3.34 16.27 -16.19
CA GLN A 591 -3.46 16.29 -17.64
C GLN A 591 -4.51 17.34 -17.97
N VAL A 592 -4.08 18.41 -18.63
CA VAL A 592 -4.60 18.97 -19.89
C VAL A 592 -3.90 20.31 -20.10
N LYS A 593 -3.18 20.42 -21.21
CA LYS A 593 -2.45 21.61 -21.66
C LYS A 593 -3.07 22.04 -22.99
N GLY A 594 -3.41 23.32 -23.11
CA GLY A 594 -3.53 24.04 -24.39
C GLY A 594 -4.92 24.56 -24.71
N VAL A 595 -5.08 25.89 -24.74
CA VAL A 595 -5.24 26.74 -25.95
C VAL A 595 -5.67 28.14 -25.47
N MET A 596 -4.81 29.15 -25.65
CA MET A 596 -5.23 30.49 -26.09
C MET A 596 -3.99 31.33 -26.42
N GLN A 597 -3.62 31.32 -27.69
CA GLN A 597 -2.83 32.38 -28.31
C GLN A 597 -3.53 32.78 -29.61
N SER A 598 -3.61 34.10 -29.79
CA SER A 598 -3.99 34.86 -30.99
C SER A 598 -5.50 34.99 -31.32
N GLY A 599 -6.02 36.20 -31.09
CA GLY A 599 -7.11 36.78 -31.84
C GLY A 599 -6.61 38.07 -32.50
N ALA A 600 -6.41 38.02 -33.82
CA ALA A 600 -6.31 39.21 -34.68
C ALA A 600 -7.53 39.20 -35.62
N ALA A 601 -8.04 40.40 -35.90
CA ALA A 601 -9.33 40.70 -36.50
C ALA A 601 -9.53 40.20 -37.95
N GLY A 602 -10.80 39.98 -38.33
CA GLY A 602 -11.24 39.91 -39.74
C GLY A 602 -12.42 38.97 -40.02
N LEU A 603 -13.64 39.52 -40.04
CA LEU A 603 -14.88 38.96 -40.63
C LEU A 603 -14.89 39.14 -42.18
N PRO A 604 -15.84 38.60 -42.98
CA PRO A 604 -16.72 37.42 -42.82
C PRO A 604 -16.97 36.59 -44.12
N LYS A 605 -17.85 35.57 -43.97
CA LYS A 605 -18.91 35.06 -44.91
C LYS A 605 -18.69 33.74 -45.69
N LEU A 606 -19.67 32.83 -45.44
CA LEU A 606 -20.45 31.97 -46.37
C LEU A 606 -19.68 30.90 -47.18
N ALA A 607 -20.08 29.64 -47.37
CA ALA A 607 -21.30 28.87 -47.14
C ALA A 607 -20.93 27.36 -47.11
N SER A 608 -21.52 26.53 -46.24
CA SER A 608 -22.57 25.52 -46.51
C SER A 608 -22.22 24.26 -47.35
N ALA A 609 -22.63 23.10 -46.78
CA ALA A 609 -22.91 21.78 -47.41
C ALA A 609 -21.70 20.89 -47.77
N ALA A 610 -21.78 19.56 -47.79
CA ALA A 610 -22.53 18.53 -47.07
C ALA A 610 -21.84 17.18 -47.46
N ILE A 611 -21.98 16.19 -46.59
CA ILE A 611 -21.69 14.72 -46.68
C ILE A 611 -22.30 14.07 -47.97
N PRO A 612 -22.16 12.75 -48.33
CA PRO A 612 -21.29 11.63 -47.91
C PRO A 612 -20.79 10.65 -49.04
N SER A 613 -20.06 9.60 -48.61
CA SER A 613 -20.17 8.17 -49.02
C SER A 613 -19.26 7.52 -50.11
N ALA A 614 -18.63 6.42 -49.67
CA ALA A 614 -18.62 5.04 -50.19
C ALA A 614 -17.96 4.61 -51.54
N SER A 615 -17.09 3.60 -51.37
CA SER A 615 -16.92 2.37 -52.17
C SER A 615 -16.11 2.35 -53.49
N GLY A 616 -15.04 1.53 -53.46
CA GLY A 616 -14.88 0.37 -54.36
C GLY A 616 -13.86 0.46 -55.51
N LEU A 617 -12.97 -0.55 -55.59
CA LEU A 617 -12.41 -1.28 -56.78
C LEU A 617 -11.00 -1.83 -56.43
N LEU A 618 -10.79 -3.15 -56.25
CA LEU A 618 -10.46 -4.22 -57.24
C LEU A 618 -9.19 -3.92 -58.08
N GLY A 619 -8.03 -4.49 -57.75
CA GLY A 619 -7.44 -5.73 -58.33
C GLY A 619 -6.03 -5.40 -58.89
N ALA A 620 -4.99 -6.23 -58.98
CA ALA A 620 -4.79 -7.68 -58.87
C ALA A 620 -3.27 -8.01 -58.78
N THR A 621 -2.92 -9.16 -58.14
CA THR A 621 -1.81 -10.12 -58.42
C THR A 621 -0.32 -9.63 -58.34
N SER A 622 0.67 -10.34 -57.77
CA SER A 622 0.92 -11.79 -57.69
C SER A 622 2.05 -12.17 -56.70
N LYS A 623 2.00 -13.45 -56.25
CA LYS A 623 3.07 -14.41 -55.86
C LYS A 623 3.79 -14.37 -54.48
N ALA A 624 3.39 -15.38 -53.69
CA ALA A 624 4.19 -16.47 -53.09
C ALA A 624 5.00 -16.25 -51.79
N GLY A 625 4.59 -16.98 -50.73
CA GLY A 625 5.41 -17.30 -49.55
C GLY A 625 4.56 -17.77 -48.36
N LYS A 626 4.53 -19.08 -48.08
CA LYS A 626 3.79 -19.74 -46.99
C LYS A 626 4.32 -19.35 -45.60
N LEU A 627 3.40 -19.16 -44.63
CA LEU A 627 3.59 -19.27 -43.17
C LEU A 627 2.28 -19.84 -42.54
N PRO A 628 2.33 -20.42 -41.32
CA PRO A 628 1.48 -21.56 -40.89
C PRO A 628 0.09 -21.19 -40.34
N SER A 629 -0.81 -22.17 -40.42
CA SER A 629 -2.22 -22.13 -39.99
C SER A 629 -2.41 -22.20 -38.47
N LEU A 630 -3.30 -21.35 -37.95
CA LEU A 630 -3.88 -21.42 -36.60
C LEU A 630 -5.00 -22.50 -36.53
N PRO A 631 -5.23 -23.14 -35.38
CA PRO A 631 -6.21 -24.22 -35.23
C PRO A 631 -7.66 -23.70 -35.15
N ALA A 632 -8.57 -24.43 -35.79
CA ALA A 632 -10.01 -24.24 -35.75
C ALA A 632 -10.65 -24.89 -34.50
N PRO A 633 -11.77 -24.36 -33.97
CA PRO A 633 -12.46 -24.91 -32.81
C PRO A 633 -13.31 -26.14 -33.17
N THR A 634 -13.21 -27.20 -32.37
CA THR A 634 -13.99 -28.43 -32.48
C THR A 634 -15.33 -28.30 -31.74
N THR A 635 -16.42 -28.55 -32.45
CA THR A 635 -17.78 -28.70 -31.91
C THR A 635 -18.03 -30.15 -31.50
N SER A 636 -18.27 -30.42 -30.21
CA SER A 636 -18.73 -31.74 -29.74
C SER A 636 -20.27 -31.80 -29.73
N LYS A 637 -20.79 -32.85 -30.37
CA LYS A 637 -22.21 -33.25 -30.34
C LYS A 637 -22.53 -33.87 -28.98
N SER A 638 -23.59 -33.41 -28.31
CA SER A 638 -24.24 -34.14 -27.23
C SER A 638 -25.71 -34.41 -27.57
N VAL A 639 -26.08 -35.67 -27.36
CA VAL A 639 -27.35 -36.31 -27.70
C VAL A 639 -28.37 -35.99 -26.61
N VAL A 640 -29.50 -35.39 -26.97
CA VAL A 640 -30.64 -35.16 -26.08
C VAL A 640 -31.53 -36.40 -26.10
N LYS A 641 -31.68 -37.07 -24.95
CA LYS A 641 -32.71 -38.09 -24.71
C LYS A 641 -33.95 -37.42 -24.09
N ALA A 642 -35.09 -37.60 -24.72
CA ALA A 642 -36.41 -37.26 -24.21
C ALA A 642 -36.89 -38.30 -23.17
N PRO A 643 -37.67 -37.90 -22.15
CA PRO A 643 -38.56 -38.80 -21.44
C PRO A 643 -40.02 -38.62 -21.89
N SER A 644 -40.69 -39.77 -21.97
CA SER A 644 -42.06 -40.01 -22.38
C SER A 644 -43.11 -39.52 -21.38
N LEU A 645 -44.29 -39.16 -21.93
CA LEU A 645 -45.57 -39.00 -21.25
C LEU A 645 -45.93 -40.21 -20.37
N LEU A 646 -46.51 -39.94 -19.19
CA LEU A 646 -47.65 -40.68 -18.65
C LEU A 646 -48.43 -39.79 -17.65
N THR A 647 -49.73 -39.93 -17.77
CA THR A 647 -50.89 -39.24 -17.18
C THR A 647 -51.13 -39.52 -15.68
N GLY A 648 -51.81 -38.60 -14.97
CA GLY A 648 -52.55 -38.91 -13.74
C GLY A 648 -52.79 -37.72 -12.80
N GLU A 649 -54.05 -37.45 -12.49
CA GLU A 649 -54.67 -36.42 -11.64
C GLU A 649 -54.17 -36.45 -10.16
N VAL A 650 -54.34 -35.47 -9.25
CA VAL A 650 -55.59 -34.87 -8.71
C VAL A 650 -55.24 -33.61 -7.87
N LEU A 651 -56.18 -32.66 -7.86
CA LEU A 651 -56.27 -31.39 -7.13
C LEU A 651 -56.13 -31.47 -5.59
N SER A 652 -55.39 -30.52 -4.99
CA SER A 652 -55.85 -29.57 -3.95
C SER A 652 -54.72 -28.61 -3.57
#